data_AF-A0A1C3KCP8-F1
#
_entry.id   AF-A0A1C3KCP8-F1
#
_cell.length_a   1.000
_cell.length_b   1.000
_cell.length_c   1.000
_cell.angle_alpha   90.00
_cell.angle_beta   90.00
_cell.angle_gamma   90.00
#
_symmetry.space_group_name_H-M   'P 1'
#
loop_
_entity.id
_entity.type
_entity.pdbx_description
1 polymer ?
#
loop_
_entity_poly.entity_id
_entity_poly.type
_entity_poly.pdbx_seq_one_letter_code
_entity_poly.pdbx_strand_id
1 'polypeptide(L)'
;MKKISMILCLIVTNICTNIKNLLFISSVKKNSSSLLNTVKKHRSIYFLKNFININKLTNWNTFKKKKKKIIKFSCYSFGNPIHPNNFNVNMMEGLKKAVLVGENPAYIKERLAKYNELKEKKRLDTELQIKNDENFKKNINIELLDGSIRVGECHITTPFHIASSISKKLAEDSIVSKITYLEKVDLELCDIEDAEEDSNVSGGGNDNDSGNSAENRHCSGGRIPMLWDMNVPIIGNCKIEFLNIEHEEAKKIFWHSSAHILGSSLEKIFGGYLTIGPALSEGFYYDIFLGNYAISNEHYKRIEDEFAKLTKENVEFEKVVCTKEEVLELFKYNPFKLELIKSKIPDNKKTSVYKCGEFIDLCLGPHIRNTGKVKAFKVLKNSSAYWLGKKDNDSLQRVYGISFQKKNELTDYLTFLEDAKKRDHRNVGKKLNFFFFEKDMSPGSGFWFSNGAKIFNKLIDFMRREYRLRKYEEVITPNVFSCDLWKTSGHYQNYKDCMFIFNVENKEWGMKPMNCPGHCIMFKQMNVSYRSLPIRLADFGVLHRNEITGSLSGLTRVRRFQQDDAHIFCSFEQITKEVVNTLHFLFFVYDLFGFKYELFLSTRPKKFIGNISTWDFAEQSLKDALNSVNVEWKLNEGDGAFYGPKIDILVRDSINRTHQCGTIQLDFQLPIRFNLQYKNKDFGVLEDDNEKKEHADLENGSTGGGETKKDYGYDGGNDNDDGNHNSAANLECGNYSGGVESSSDDLLKKGFDRPVIIHRAILGSVERFVAILIEHTAGKLPFWLSPRQAIVLPVSDKFNKYAYYVYETLNNNFFDVDVDTSMNTLNKKIREAQLKQFNFILVVGEKELTTNTVTVRDRDDPNNQQVYSVNDIVNKFKDMLEVNSCKFNQIIPFQ
;
A
#
# COMPACT_ATOMS: atom_id res chain seq x y z
N MET A 1 -32.45 58.08 44.22
CA MET A 1 -33.86 57.60 44.26
C MET A 1 -34.59 58.19 43.06
N LYS A 2 -35.35 57.47 42.23
CA LYS A 2 -35.82 56.08 42.26
C LYS A 2 -35.50 55.40 40.90
N LYS A 3 -34.90 54.21 40.95
CA LYS A 3 -35.43 52.92 40.48
C LYS A 3 -35.77 52.86 38.97
N ILE A 4 -35.13 52.00 38.20
CA ILE A 4 -35.30 50.53 38.22
C ILE A 4 -36.75 50.13 37.87
N SER A 5 -36.95 49.95 36.57
CA SER A 5 -37.51 48.74 35.96
C SER A 5 -37.09 48.72 34.47
N MET A 6 -35.81 48.88 34.12
CA MET A 6 -34.68 47.92 34.28
C MET A 6 -34.75 46.77 33.24
N ILE A 7 -33.79 46.58 32.31
CA ILE A 7 -32.68 47.47 31.86
C ILE A 7 -32.18 47.01 30.47
N LEU A 8 -31.40 47.88 29.80
CA LEU A 8 -30.59 47.63 28.59
C LEU A 8 -31.32 47.33 27.26
N CYS A 9 -31.52 48.42 26.52
CA CYS A 9 -31.02 48.54 25.14
C CYS A 9 -29.61 47.92 24.94
N LEU A 10 -29.24 47.69 23.67
CA LEU A 10 -27.87 47.40 23.21
C LEU A 10 -27.31 46.02 23.62
N ILE A 11 -27.47 45.03 22.73
CA ILE A 11 -26.41 44.53 21.82
C ILE A 11 -27.06 43.46 20.94
N VAL A 12 -27.46 43.81 19.70
CA VAL A 12 -27.14 43.11 18.43
C VAL A 12 -27.48 44.09 17.30
N THR A 13 -26.54 44.98 16.98
CA THR A 13 -26.46 45.62 15.66
C THR A 13 -25.07 45.37 15.13
N ASN A 14 -24.91 44.38 14.25
CA ASN A 14 -23.87 44.39 13.23
C ASN A 14 -24.10 43.31 12.16
N ILE A 15 -24.31 43.81 10.93
CA ILE A 15 -24.08 43.26 9.58
C ILE A 15 -25.28 43.62 8.72
N CYS A 16 -25.31 44.88 8.26
CA CYS A 16 -26.01 45.33 7.06
C CYS A 16 -25.69 46.82 6.82
N THR A 17 -24.58 47.10 6.13
CA THR A 17 -24.25 48.43 5.63
C THR A 17 -23.70 48.35 4.22
N ASN A 18 -24.45 48.96 3.30
CA ASN A 18 -23.99 49.93 2.30
C ASN A 18 -23.20 49.42 1.08
N ILE A 19 -23.30 50.02 -0.12
CA ILE A 19 -23.98 51.26 -0.56
C ILE A 19 -24.48 51.10 -2.01
N LYS A 20 -25.51 51.86 -2.41
CA LYS A 20 -25.81 52.18 -3.82
C LYS A 20 -25.63 53.68 -4.04
N ASN A 21 -24.83 54.04 -5.04
CA ASN A 21 -24.70 55.32 -5.76
C ASN A 21 -23.64 55.07 -6.86
N LEU A 22 -23.61 55.72 -8.04
CA LEU A 22 -24.39 56.83 -8.59
C LEU A 22 -24.47 56.64 -10.13
N LEU A 23 -25.47 57.20 -10.81
CA LEU A 23 -25.44 57.42 -12.27
C LEU A 23 -25.11 58.88 -12.55
N PHE A 24 -24.19 59.18 -13.46
CA PHE A 24 -24.27 60.38 -14.31
C PHE A 24 -23.46 60.24 -15.60
N ILE A 25 -23.84 61.03 -16.61
CA ILE A 25 -23.41 60.94 -18.02
C ILE A 25 -22.39 62.05 -18.33
N SER A 26 -21.34 61.74 -19.09
CA SER A 26 -20.76 62.66 -20.08
C SER A 26 -20.00 61.90 -21.17
N SER A 27 -19.92 62.48 -22.36
CA SER A 27 -19.35 61.89 -23.58
C SER A 27 -17.99 62.51 -23.94
N VAL A 28 -17.35 62.01 -25.02
CA VAL A 28 -16.54 62.74 -26.03
C VAL A 28 -15.21 62.06 -26.43
N LYS A 29 -15.17 61.66 -27.71
CA LYS A 29 -14.05 61.56 -28.70
C LYS A 29 -12.86 60.60 -28.52
N LYS A 30 -12.75 59.75 -29.55
CA LYS A 30 -11.59 59.53 -30.46
C LYS A 30 -10.20 59.27 -29.83
N ASN A 31 -9.63 58.12 -30.20
CA ASN A 31 -8.61 58.15 -31.24
C ASN A 31 -8.62 56.87 -32.10
N SER A 32 -7.97 56.95 -33.26
CA SER A 32 -8.18 56.05 -34.40
C SER A 32 -6.89 55.73 -35.16
N SER A 33 -6.62 54.45 -35.38
CA SER A 33 -5.98 53.88 -36.58
C SER A 33 -5.98 52.35 -36.44
N SER A 34 -6.41 51.47 -37.36
CA SER A 34 -6.48 51.42 -38.84
C SER A 34 -5.19 50.93 -39.52
N LEU A 35 -5.18 49.66 -39.94
CA LEU A 35 -4.69 49.11 -41.23
C LEU A 35 -4.96 47.58 -41.19
N LEU A 36 -6.01 47.09 -41.86
CA LEU A 36 -6.00 46.49 -43.22
C LEU A 36 -5.12 45.22 -43.32
N ASN A 37 -5.73 44.03 -43.44
CA ASN A 37 -6.13 43.33 -44.69
C ASN A 37 -4.91 42.75 -45.46
N THR A 38 -4.93 41.49 -45.92
CA THR A 38 -5.64 41.14 -47.17
C THR A 38 -5.86 39.62 -47.39
N VAL A 39 -7.14 39.20 -47.37
CA VAL A 39 -7.90 38.42 -48.40
C VAL A 39 -7.38 37.07 -48.98
N LYS A 40 -8.22 36.02 -48.87
CA LYS A 40 -8.84 35.22 -49.97
C LYS A 40 -9.91 34.25 -49.39
N LYS A 41 -11.22 34.43 -49.69
CA LYS A 41 -12.06 33.76 -50.73
C LYS A 41 -12.38 32.28 -50.40
N HIS A 42 -13.62 31.76 -50.26
CA HIS A 42 -14.89 32.09 -50.94
C HIS A 42 -16.15 31.45 -50.24
N ARG A 43 -17.29 32.16 -50.27
CA ARG A 43 -18.74 31.72 -50.37
C ARG A 43 -19.21 30.38 -49.71
N SER A 44 -20.14 30.38 -48.73
CA SER A 44 -21.63 30.60 -48.79
C SER A 44 -22.45 29.35 -49.20
N ILE A 45 -23.66 29.02 -48.69
CA ILE A 45 -24.67 29.76 -47.91
C ILE A 45 -25.72 28.73 -47.33
N TYR A 46 -26.28 28.93 -46.12
CA TYR A 46 -27.75 28.93 -45.79
C TYR A 46 -28.16 28.60 -44.32
N PHE A 47 -29.08 29.44 -43.81
CA PHE A 47 -30.08 29.31 -42.70
C PHE A 47 -29.70 28.74 -41.29
N LEU A 48 -30.37 29.10 -40.17
CA LEU A 48 -31.00 30.35 -39.66
C LEU A 48 -31.60 30.10 -38.24
N LYS A 49 -31.53 31.08 -37.32
CA LYS A 49 -32.35 31.21 -36.07
C LYS A 49 -32.13 30.11 -34.98
N ASN A 50 -32.34 30.34 -33.68
CA ASN A 50 -33.01 31.46 -32.98
C ASN A 50 -32.48 31.76 -31.55
N PHE A 51 -32.97 32.88 -30.98
CA PHE A 51 -32.59 33.57 -29.75
C PHE A 51 -32.76 32.86 -28.37
N ILE A 52 -31.80 33.15 -27.48
CA ILE A 52 -31.92 33.73 -26.11
C ILE A 52 -33.35 33.97 -25.54
N ASN A 53 -33.68 33.49 -24.32
CA ASN A 53 -33.76 34.32 -23.08
C ASN A 53 -34.17 33.54 -21.80
N ILE A 54 -33.91 34.12 -20.61
CA ILE A 54 -34.34 33.65 -19.27
C ILE A 54 -35.04 34.81 -18.53
N ASN A 55 -36.21 34.58 -17.89
CA ASN A 55 -36.54 35.14 -16.55
C ASN A 55 -37.92 34.75 -15.95
N LYS A 56 -37.90 34.54 -14.62
CA LYS A 56 -38.90 34.87 -13.56
C LYS A 56 -40.30 34.22 -13.45
N LEU A 57 -40.42 33.43 -12.36
CA LEU A 57 -41.28 33.65 -11.17
C LEU A 57 -42.78 33.99 -11.31
N THR A 58 -43.59 32.98 -10.95
CA THR A 58 -44.77 32.98 -10.06
C THR A 58 -45.58 34.27 -9.83
N ASN A 59 -46.91 34.14 -9.94
CA ASN A 59 -47.84 34.81 -9.01
C ASN A 59 -49.04 33.88 -8.71
N TRP A 60 -49.49 33.86 -7.45
CA TRP A 60 -50.70 33.14 -7.03
C TRP A 60 -51.96 33.97 -7.32
N ASN A 61 -53.06 33.31 -7.70
CA ASN A 61 -54.34 33.56 -7.01
C ASN A 61 -55.46 32.54 -7.28
N THR A 62 -56.24 32.29 -6.23
CA THR A 62 -57.67 31.92 -6.19
C THR A 62 -58.22 30.58 -6.72
N PHE A 63 -58.79 29.82 -5.76
CA PHE A 63 -60.16 29.24 -5.74
C PHE A 63 -60.47 27.77 -6.15
N LYS A 64 -60.81 27.00 -5.10
CA LYS A 64 -61.99 26.10 -4.91
C LYS A 64 -62.25 24.87 -5.80
N LYS A 65 -62.24 23.73 -5.09
CA LYS A 65 -63.26 22.63 -5.04
C LYS A 65 -63.46 21.70 -6.25
N LYS A 66 -63.41 20.39 -5.92
CA LYS A 66 -63.99 19.22 -6.65
C LYS A 66 -63.30 18.93 -8.00
N LYS A 67 -63.19 17.69 -8.48
CA LYS A 67 -63.93 16.45 -8.20
C LYS A 67 -63.04 15.24 -8.56
N LYS A 68 -63.30 14.04 -8.03
CA LYS A 68 -62.76 12.78 -8.61
C LYS A 68 -63.11 12.72 -10.11
N LYS A 69 -62.14 12.41 -10.96
CA LYS A 69 -62.39 11.81 -12.27
C LYS A 69 -61.33 10.77 -12.58
N ILE A 70 -61.77 9.52 -12.69
CA ILE A 70 -60.95 8.39 -13.16
C ILE A 70 -60.65 8.65 -14.64
N ILE A 71 -59.37 8.56 -15.01
CA ILE A 71 -58.96 8.41 -16.40
C ILE A 71 -58.20 7.10 -16.48
N LYS A 72 -58.80 6.10 -17.13
CA LYS A 72 -58.08 4.89 -17.56
C LYS A 72 -56.99 5.33 -18.55
N PHE A 73 -55.75 4.94 -18.32
CA PHE A 73 -54.82 4.69 -19.41
C PHE A 73 -54.68 3.18 -19.61
N SER A 74 -54.67 2.77 -20.88
CA SER A 74 -54.74 1.37 -21.28
C SER A 74 -53.46 0.63 -20.95
N CYS A 75 -53.59 -0.61 -20.47
CA CYS A 75 -52.50 -1.58 -20.50
C CYS A 75 -52.06 -1.78 -21.95
N TYR A 76 -50.80 -1.49 -22.27
CA TYR A 76 -50.16 -2.06 -23.44
C TYR A 76 -49.69 -3.47 -23.09
N SER A 77 -50.45 -4.48 -23.53
CA SER A 77 -50.03 -5.87 -23.50
C SER A 77 -48.99 -6.10 -24.59
N PHE A 78 -47.71 -6.16 -24.22
CA PHE A 78 -46.68 -6.75 -25.09
C PHE A 78 -46.62 -8.25 -24.85
N GLY A 79 -47.16 -9.01 -25.80
CA GLY A 79 -47.04 -10.47 -25.82
C GLY A 79 -45.80 -10.90 -26.59
N ASN A 80 -44.86 -11.55 -25.89
CA ASN A 80 -44.22 -12.84 -26.27
C ASN A 80 -43.09 -13.15 -25.27
N PRO A 81 -42.80 -14.44 -24.99
CA PRO A 81 -41.73 -14.81 -24.06
C PRO A 81 -40.36 -14.46 -24.63
N ILE A 82 -39.57 -13.71 -23.87
CA ILE A 82 -38.22 -13.27 -24.26
C ILE A 82 -37.20 -14.33 -23.81
N HIS A 83 -36.41 -14.86 -24.75
CA HIS A 83 -35.26 -15.70 -24.41
C HIS A 83 -34.18 -14.90 -23.65
N PRO A 84 -33.55 -15.45 -22.60
CA PRO A 84 -32.71 -14.70 -21.66
C PRO A 84 -31.41 -14.10 -22.23
N ASN A 85 -31.02 -14.42 -23.47
CA ASN A 85 -29.71 -14.06 -24.03
C ASN A 85 -29.66 -12.69 -24.74
N ASN A 86 -30.76 -11.95 -24.91
CA ASN A 86 -30.80 -10.71 -25.70
C ASN A 86 -30.85 -9.39 -24.90
N PHE A 87 -30.11 -9.32 -23.79
CA PHE A 87 -29.93 -8.08 -23.01
C PHE A 87 -28.86 -7.16 -23.62
N ASN A 88 -29.31 -6.24 -24.49
CA ASN A 88 -28.47 -5.34 -25.30
C ASN A 88 -27.93 -4.12 -24.52
N VAL A 89 -26.78 -3.55 -24.92
CA VAL A 89 -26.06 -2.46 -24.22
C VAL A 89 -26.95 -1.23 -23.99
N ASN A 90 -27.75 -0.86 -24.98
CA ASN A 90 -28.71 0.26 -24.88
C ASN A 90 -29.72 0.10 -23.73
N MET A 91 -30.04 -1.12 -23.32
CA MET A 91 -30.96 -1.39 -22.22
C MET A 91 -30.28 -1.23 -20.84
N MET A 92 -29.01 -1.61 -20.73
CA MET A 92 -28.19 -1.39 -19.53
C MET A 92 -28.08 0.11 -19.24
N GLU A 93 -27.80 0.88 -20.31
CA GLU A 93 -27.70 2.33 -20.28
C GLU A 93 -29.06 3.01 -19.99
N GLY A 94 -30.16 2.41 -20.45
CA GLY A 94 -31.52 2.78 -20.06
C GLY A 94 -31.79 2.62 -18.56
N LEU A 95 -31.37 1.49 -17.96
CA LEU A 95 -31.48 1.26 -16.51
C LEU A 95 -30.68 2.29 -15.70
N LYS A 96 -29.43 2.59 -16.10
CA LYS A 96 -28.61 3.63 -15.45
C LYS A 96 -29.30 5.00 -15.47
N LYS A 97 -29.89 5.38 -16.60
CA LYS A 97 -30.64 6.64 -16.77
C LYS A 97 -31.97 6.67 -16.02
N ALA A 98 -32.53 5.51 -15.68
CA ALA A 98 -33.78 5.37 -14.94
C ALA A 98 -33.62 5.31 -13.41
N VAL A 99 -32.39 5.43 -12.87
CA VAL A 99 -32.15 5.46 -11.42
C VAL A 99 -32.88 6.63 -10.77
N LEU A 100 -33.81 6.29 -9.88
CA LEU A 100 -34.50 7.23 -9.00
C LEU A 100 -33.96 7.08 -7.59
N VAL A 101 -33.22 8.09 -7.12
CA VAL A 101 -32.70 8.12 -5.74
C VAL A 101 -33.84 8.40 -4.77
N GLY A 102 -34.10 7.48 -3.85
CA GLY A 102 -35.22 7.56 -2.91
C GLY A 102 -35.32 6.34 -1.99
N GLU A 103 -36.19 6.42 -0.98
CA GLU A 103 -36.39 5.32 -0.03
C GLU A 103 -37.21 4.17 -0.62
N ASN A 104 -36.87 2.94 -0.22
CA ASN A 104 -37.64 1.71 -0.47
C ASN A 104 -38.06 1.54 -1.96
N PRO A 105 -37.11 1.44 -2.91
CA PRO A 105 -37.42 1.32 -4.33
C PRO A 105 -38.26 0.09 -4.65
N ALA A 106 -39.10 0.20 -5.69
CA ALA A 106 -40.07 -0.83 -6.06
C ALA A 106 -39.46 -2.21 -6.34
N TYR A 107 -38.25 -2.25 -6.93
CA TYR A 107 -37.57 -3.49 -7.30
C TYR A 107 -37.26 -4.41 -6.10
N ILE A 108 -37.15 -3.88 -4.87
CA ILE A 108 -36.91 -4.70 -3.67
C ILE A 108 -38.04 -5.72 -3.48
N LYS A 109 -39.30 -5.31 -3.69
CA LYS A 109 -40.47 -6.19 -3.54
C LYS A 109 -40.52 -7.28 -4.62
N GLU A 110 -40.19 -6.92 -5.86
CA GLU A 110 -40.13 -7.87 -6.98
C GLU A 110 -38.99 -8.89 -6.79
N ARG A 111 -37.80 -8.41 -6.41
CA ARG A 111 -36.63 -9.26 -6.09
C ARG A 111 -36.91 -10.20 -4.93
N LEU A 112 -37.54 -9.73 -3.85
CA LEU A 112 -37.92 -10.57 -2.71
C LEU A 112 -38.96 -11.63 -3.08
N ALA A 113 -39.96 -11.28 -3.88
CA ALA A 113 -40.93 -12.25 -4.39
C ALA A 113 -40.23 -13.35 -5.21
N LYS A 114 -39.31 -12.97 -6.11
CA LYS A 114 -38.56 -13.93 -6.93
C LYS A 114 -37.59 -14.79 -6.11
N TYR A 115 -36.91 -14.23 -5.11
CA TYR A 115 -36.06 -15.00 -4.21
C TYR A 115 -36.87 -16.02 -3.41
N ASN A 116 -38.03 -15.64 -2.88
CA ASN A 116 -38.89 -16.58 -2.14
C ASN A 116 -39.42 -17.70 -3.04
N GLU A 117 -39.79 -17.40 -4.29
CA GLU A 117 -40.14 -18.41 -5.30
C GLU A 117 -38.98 -19.40 -5.54
N LEU A 118 -37.76 -18.89 -5.74
CA LEU A 118 -36.57 -19.71 -5.92
C LEU A 118 -36.24 -20.55 -4.67
N LYS A 119 -36.35 -19.98 -3.47
CA LYS A 119 -36.11 -20.68 -2.20
C LYS A 119 -37.08 -21.85 -2.00
N GLU A 120 -38.38 -21.63 -2.23
CA GLU A 120 -39.37 -22.71 -2.15
C GLU A 120 -39.16 -23.79 -3.22
N LYS A 121 -38.79 -23.39 -4.44
CA LYS A 121 -38.38 -24.35 -5.49
C LYS A 121 -37.21 -25.22 -5.03
N LYS A 122 -36.11 -24.65 -4.52
CA LYS A 122 -34.96 -25.45 -4.02
C LYS A 122 -35.31 -26.32 -2.80
N ARG A 123 -36.23 -25.87 -1.94
CA ARG A 123 -36.76 -26.68 -0.83
C ARG A 123 -37.47 -27.92 -1.36
N LEU A 124 -38.40 -27.75 -2.32
CA LEU A 124 -39.13 -28.86 -2.95
C LEU A 124 -38.20 -29.79 -3.73
N ASP A 125 -37.23 -29.26 -4.48
CA ASP A 125 -36.22 -30.06 -5.19
C ASP A 125 -35.43 -30.94 -4.21
N THR A 126 -34.99 -30.38 -3.08
CA THR A 126 -34.29 -31.10 -2.01
C THR A 126 -35.18 -32.16 -1.34
N GLU A 127 -36.44 -31.83 -1.04
CA GLU A 127 -37.42 -32.78 -0.46
C GLU A 127 -37.76 -33.94 -1.39
N LEU A 128 -37.71 -33.73 -2.71
CA LEU A 128 -37.87 -34.78 -3.72
C LEU A 128 -36.62 -35.65 -3.82
N GLN A 129 -35.41 -35.06 -3.81
CA GLN A 129 -34.15 -35.82 -3.77
C GLN A 129 -34.06 -36.71 -2.54
N ILE A 130 -34.40 -36.17 -1.36
CA ILE A 130 -34.49 -36.91 -0.08
C ILE A 130 -35.46 -38.11 -0.15
N LYS A 131 -36.51 -38.05 -0.97
CA LYS A 131 -37.49 -39.15 -1.12
C LYS A 131 -37.10 -40.17 -2.19
N ASN A 132 -36.29 -39.77 -3.16
CA ASN A 132 -35.94 -40.59 -4.33
C ASN A 132 -34.57 -41.28 -4.21
N ASP A 133 -33.68 -40.79 -3.35
CA ASP A 133 -32.34 -41.35 -3.13
C ASP A 133 -32.04 -41.46 -1.62
N GLU A 134 -32.00 -42.68 -1.10
CA GLU A 134 -31.66 -42.94 0.31
C GLU A 134 -30.20 -42.53 0.64
N ASN A 135 -29.30 -42.51 -0.34
CA ASN A 135 -27.91 -42.08 -0.11
C ASN A 135 -27.79 -40.55 0.07
N PHE A 136 -28.81 -39.78 -0.30
CA PHE A 136 -28.86 -38.34 -0.06
C PHE A 136 -28.87 -38.00 1.45
N LYS A 137 -29.36 -38.94 2.29
CA LYS A 137 -29.34 -38.87 3.75
C LYS A 137 -28.29 -39.81 4.37
N LYS A 138 -27.15 -40.02 3.72
CA LYS A 138 -26.08 -40.85 4.31
C LYS A 138 -25.60 -40.27 5.65
N ASN A 139 -25.30 -41.15 6.60
CA ASN A 139 -24.57 -40.77 7.81
C ASN A 139 -23.16 -40.30 7.43
N ILE A 140 -22.71 -39.21 8.05
CA ILE A 140 -21.38 -38.62 7.88
C ILE A 140 -20.66 -38.55 9.22
N ASN A 141 -19.37 -38.89 9.21
CA ASN A 141 -18.48 -38.76 10.34
C ASN A 141 -17.83 -37.37 10.31
N ILE A 142 -17.99 -36.65 11.42
CA ILE A 142 -17.48 -35.30 11.64
C ILE A 142 -16.47 -35.36 12.78
N GLU A 143 -15.19 -35.26 12.44
CA GLU A 143 -14.06 -35.29 13.38
C GLU A 143 -13.80 -33.90 13.97
N LEU A 144 -13.73 -33.81 15.30
CA LEU A 144 -13.39 -32.60 16.04
C LEU A 144 -11.87 -32.51 16.28
N LEU A 145 -11.38 -31.33 16.63
CA LEU A 145 -9.95 -31.07 16.91
C LEU A 145 -9.36 -31.92 18.04
N ASP A 146 -10.18 -32.44 18.96
CA ASP A 146 -9.77 -33.37 20.02
C ASP A 146 -9.69 -34.84 19.56
N GLY A 147 -9.92 -35.10 18.27
CA GLY A 147 -9.97 -36.44 17.69
C GLY A 147 -11.28 -37.18 17.94
N SER A 148 -12.25 -36.58 18.64
CA SER A 148 -13.56 -37.21 18.85
C SER A 148 -14.44 -37.09 17.60
N ILE A 149 -15.22 -38.13 17.32
CA ILE A 149 -16.10 -38.20 16.14
C ILE A 149 -17.55 -38.00 16.56
N ARG A 150 -18.25 -37.13 15.83
CA ARG A 150 -19.71 -36.97 15.87
C ARG A 150 -20.31 -37.53 14.59
N VAL A 151 -21.38 -38.31 14.72
CA VAL A 151 -22.17 -38.76 13.56
C VAL A 151 -23.25 -37.72 13.28
N GLY A 152 -23.35 -37.28 12.03
CA GLY A 152 -24.39 -36.41 11.52
C GLY A 152 -25.05 -36.98 10.26
N GLU A 153 -26.12 -36.33 9.82
CA GLU A 153 -26.81 -36.62 8.55
C GLU A 153 -26.36 -35.64 7.45
N CYS A 154 -25.97 -36.17 6.28
CA CYS A 154 -25.63 -35.41 5.08
C CYS A 154 -26.79 -34.49 4.65
N HIS A 155 -26.47 -33.28 4.16
CA HIS A 155 -27.44 -32.24 3.75
C HIS A 155 -28.40 -31.74 4.85
N ILE A 156 -28.26 -32.19 6.10
CA ILE A 156 -29.15 -31.84 7.22
C ILE A 156 -28.37 -31.28 8.42
N THR A 157 -27.25 -31.90 8.77
CA THR A 157 -26.45 -31.50 9.93
C THR A 157 -25.59 -30.29 9.60
N THR A 158 -25.77 -29.21 10.33
CA THR A 158 -25.01 -27.97 10.18
C THR A 158 -23.88 -27.89 11.20
N PRO A 159 -22.82 -27.10 10.96
CA PRO A 159 -21.83 -26.77 11.98
C PRO A 159 -22.46 -26.22 13.27
N PHE A 160 -23.54 -25.44 13.17
CA PHE A 160 -24.26 -24.92 14.33
C PHE A 160 -24.90 -26.04 15.17
N HIS A 161 -25.43 -27.10 14.57
CA HIS A 161 -25.93 -28.27 15.32
C HIS A 161 -24.78 -28.96 16.08
N ILE A 162 -23.63 -29.16 15.44
CA ILE A 162 -22.46 -29.76 16.09
C ILE A 162 -21.95 -28.88 17.24
N ALA A 163 -21.71 -27.59 16.99
CA ALA A 163 -21.28 -26.64 18.02
C ALA A 163 -22.26 -26.61 19.21
N SER A 164 -23.57 -26.60 18.94
CA SER A 164 -24.62 -26.58 19.98
C SER A 164 -24.64 -27.87 20.81
N SER A 165 -24.34 -29.02 20.21
CA SER A 165 -24.25 -30.30 20.95
C SER A 165 -23.02 -30.39 21.85
N ILE A 166 -21.96 -29.62 21.56
CA ILE A 166 -20.78 -29.48 22.42
C ILE A 166 -21.06 -28.48 23.54
N SER A 167 -21.42 -27.23 23.21
CA SER A 167 -21.93 -26.26 24.18
C SER A 167 -22.65 -25.09 23.50
N LYS A 168 -23.66 -24.55 24.18
CA LYS A 168 -24.35 -23.32 23.75
C LYS A 168 -23.37 -22.15 23.56
N LYS A 169 -22.37 -22.01 24.45
CA LYS A 169 -21.35 -20.96 24.37
C LYS A 169 -20.53 -21.06 23.08
N LEU A 170 -20.02 -22.25 22.74
CA LEU A 170 -19.26 -22.47 21.51
C LEU A 170 -20.09 -22.08 20.28
N ALA A 171 -21.37 -22.47 20.24
CA ALA A 171 -22.27 -22.14 19.14
C ALA A 171 -22.58 -20.63 19.01
N GLU A 172 -22.64 -19.92 20.14
CA GLU A 172 -22.85 -18.46 20.18
C GLU A 172 -21.57 -17.66 19.85
N ASP A 173 -20.40 -18.13 20.27
CA ASP A 173 -19.11 -17.47 20.02
C ASP A 173 -18.57 -17.72 18.58
N SER A 174 -18.83 -18.89 18.00
CA SER A 174 -18.36 -19.28 16.65
C SER A 174 -18.89 -18.37 15.55
N ILE A 175 -18.01 -17.72 14.80
CA ILE A 175 -18.36 -16.88 13.64
C ILE A 175 -18.65 -17.74 12.42
N VAL A 176 -17.73 -18.67 12.14
CA VAL A 176 -17.67 -19.51 10.95
C VAL A 176 -17.00 -20.84 11.33
N SER A 177 -17.20 -21.88 10.53
CA SER A 177 -16.47 -23.14 10.69
C SER A 177 -15.43 -23.31 9.60
N LYS A 178 -14.36 -24.05 9.88
CA LYS A 178 -13.35 -24.47 8.90
C LYS A 178 -13.50 -25.97 8.73
N ILE A 179 -13.78 -26.41 7.51
CA ILE A 179 -14.11 -27.80 7.17
C ILE A 179 -13.07 -28.36 6.22
N THR A 180 -12.54 -29.54 6.53
CA THR A 180 -11.68 -30.32 5.64
C THR A 180 -12.39 -31.62 5.29
N TYR A 181 -12.93 -31.72 4.07
CA TYR A 181 -13.55 -32.95 3.59
C TYR A 181 -12.50 -34.05 3.32
N LEU A 182 -12.81 -35.27 3.76
CA LEU A 182 -11.95 -36.45 3.61
C LEU A 182 -12.02 -37.05 2.21
N GLU A 183 -13.21 -36.99 1.60
CA GLU A 183 -13.51 -37.36 0.21
C GLU A 183 -13.50 -36.10 -0.67
N LYS A 184 -13.31 -36.26 -1.99
CA LYS A 184 -13.42 -35.14 -2.94
C LYS A 184 -14.90 -34.74 -3.08
N VAL A 185 -15.23 -33.54 -2.62
CA VAL A 185 -16.56 -32.93 -2.75
C VAL A 185 -16.51 -31.89 -3.87
N ASP A 186 -17.18 -32.14 -4.99
CA ASP A 186 -17.26 -31.19 -6.10
C ASP A 186 -18.43 -30.20 -5.89
N LEU A 187 -18.10 -29.03 -5.37
CA LEU A 187 -19.00 -27.88 -5.28
C LEU A 187 -18.98 -27.13 -6.62
N GLU A 188 -19.93 -27.40 -7.50
CA GLU A 188 -20.05 -26.70 -8.80
C GLU A 188 -20.56 -25.25 -8.69
N LEU A 189 -19.88 -24.44 -7.89
CA LEU A 189 -20.15 -23.01 -7.70
C LEU A 189 -19.07 -22.17 -8.38
N CYS A 190 -19.48 -21.22 -9.22
CA CYS A 190 -18.61 -20.22 -9.81
C CYS A 190 -18.62 -18.94 -8.97
N ASP A 191 -17.43 -18.42 -8.71
CA ASP A 191 -17.20 -17.19 -7.96
C ASP A 191 -17.32 -15.95 -8.86
N ILE A 192 -17.77 -14.85 -8.27
CA ILE A 192 -17.81 -13.51 -8.85
C ILE A 192 -16.97 -12.51 -8.03
N GLU A 193 -16.61 -12.86 -6.78
CA GLU A 193 -15.99 -11.98 -5.79
C GLU A 193 -14.45 -11.94 -5.86
N ASP A 194 -13.83 -12.64 -6.81
CA ASP A 194 -12.45 -12.36 -7.27
C ASP A 194 -12.38 -10.95 -7.91
N ALA A 195 -12.43 -9.91 -7.09
CA ALA A 195 -12.31 -8.51 -7.43
C ALA A 195 -11.19 -7.89 -6.58
N GLU A 196 -10.00 -7.82 -7.17
CA GLU A 196 -8.86 -6.98 -6.77
C GLU A 196 -8.54 -6.95 -5.26
N GLU A 197 -7.57 -7.77 -4.83
CA GLU A 197 -6.92 -7.59 -3.53
C GLU A 197 -6.44 -6.14 -3.36
N ASP A 198 -6.69 -5.56 -2.18
CA ASP A 198 -6.46 -4.13 -1.91
C ASP A 198 -5.01 -3.72 -2.19
N SER A 199 -4.82 -2.89 -3.22
CA SER A 199 -3.57 -2.16 -3.53
C SER A 199 -3.23 -1.04 -2.52
N ASN A 200 -3.64 -1.23 -1.25
CA ASN A 200 -3.43 -0.31 -0.13
C ASN A 200 -2.82 -0.94 1.13
N VAL A 201 -2.20 -2.13 1.02
CA VAL A 201 -1.08 -2.50 1.90
C VAL A 201 0.22 -2.24 1.13
N SER A 202 1.17 -1.56 1.76
CA SER A 202 2.40 -1.13 1.09
C SER A 202 3.38 -2.30 0.90
N GLY A 203 3.27 -2.97 -0.25
CA GLY A 203 4.29 -3.83 -0.86
C GLY A 203 4.37 -3.50 -2.35
N GLY A 204 5.57 -3.32 -2.90
CA GLY A 204 5.77 -2.86 -4.27
C GLY A 204 5.91 -4.00 -5.28
N GLY A 205 4.80 -4.43 -5.88
CA GLY A 205 4.77 -5.34 -7.03
C GLY A 205 3.87 -4.78 -8.14
N ASN A 206 4.33 -4.83 -9.39
CA ASN A 206 3.58 -4.36 -10.55
C ASN A 206 2.91 -5.54 -11.26
N ASP A 207 1.65 -5.37 -11.66
CA ASP A 207 0.98 -6.23 -12.63
C ASP A 207 0.26 -5.40 -13.69
N ASN A 208 0.47 -5.78 -14.95
CA ASN A 208 -0.43 -5.53 -16.07
C ASN A 208 -0.07 -6.54 -17.18
N ASP A 209 -0.91 -7.58 -17.28
CA ASP A 209 -1.36 -8.24 -18.52
C ASP A 209 -0.32 -9.00 -19.39
N SER A 210 -0.63 -10.09 -20.08
CA SER A 210 -1.89 -10.82 -20.31
C SER A 210 -1.60 -12.30 -20.63
N GLY A 211 -2.61 -13.17 -20.56
CA GLY A 211 -2.65 -14.39 -21.36
C GLY A 211 -2.01 -15.66 -20.79
N ASN A 212 -2.71 -16.31 -19.86
CA ASN A 212 -2.94 -17.75 -20.04
C ASN A 212 -4.33 -18.17 -19.54
N SER A 213 -4.85 -19.26 -20.10
CA SER A 213 -6.24 -19.69 -19.98
C SER A 213 -6.75 -19.86 -18.55
N ALA A 214 -8.03 -19.57 -18.35
CA ALA A 214 -8.75 -19.80 -17.09
C ALA A 214 -8.75 -21.30 -16.70
N GLU A 215 -7.78 -21.70 -15.89
CA GLU A 215 -7.97 -22.84 -15.00
C GLU A 215 -9.04 -22.47 -13.99
N ASN A 216 -10.27 -22.93 -14.25
CA ASN A 216 -11.33 -22.96 -13.26
C ASN A 216 -10.77 -23.47 -11.93
N ARG A 217 -10.81 -22.66 -10.87
CA ARG A 217 -10.78 -23.19 -9.50
C ARG A 217 -12.02 -24.07 -9.35
N HIS A 218 -11.92 -25.34 -9.74
CA HIS A 218 -12.84 -26.34 -9.25
C HIS A 218 -12.76 -26.27 -7.74
N CYS A 219 -13.89 -26.04 -7.07
CA CYS A 219 -14.02 -26.37 -5.65
C CYS A 219 -14.08 -27.89 -5.54
N SER A 220 -12.99 -28.55 -5.92
CA SER A 220 -12.71 -29.96 -5.79
C SER A 220 -12.18 -30.21 -4.38
N GLY A 221 -13.08 -30.11 -3.41
CA GLY A 221 -12.76 -30.13 -1.99
C GLY A 221 -12.31 -31.51 -1.53
N GLY A 222 -11.02 -31.81 -1.63
CA GLY A 222 -10.38 -32.96 -1.01
C GLY A 222 -9.10 -32.55 -0.31
N ARG A 223 -8.97 -32.86 0.99
CA ARG A 223 -7.82 -32.56 1.87
C ARG A 223 -7.46 -31.09 2.12
N ILE A 224 -7.96 -30.13 1.34
CA ILE A 224 -7.76 -28.69 1.58
C ILE A 224 -8.86 -28.16 2.52
N PRO A 225 -8.52 -27.40 3.59
CA PRO A 225 -9.51 -26.77 4.47
C PRO A 225 -10.22 -25.59 3.77
N MET A 226 -11.53 -25.47 3.98
CA MET A 226 -12.35 -24.36 3.46
C MET A 226 -13.22 -23.74 4.57
N LEU A 227 -13.53 -22.45 4.45
CA LEU A 227 -14.46 -21.77 5.37
C LEU A 227 -15.91 -22.11 5.00
N TRP A 228 -16.76 -22.31 6.01
CA TRP A 228 -18.12 -22.81 5.85
C TRP A 228 -19.09 -22.17 6.84
N ASP A 229 -20.24 -21.74 6.32
CA ASP A 229 -21.32 -21.07 7.07
C ASP A 229 -21.81 -21.94 8.23
N MET A 230 -22.05 -21.33 9.40
CA MET A 230 -22.57 -22.07 10.56
C MET A 230 -23.95 -22.71 10.32
N ASN A 231 -24.76 -22.13 9.42
CA ASN A 231 -26.11 -22.60 9.08
C ASN A 231 -26.20 -23.46 7.82
N VAL A 232 -25.13 -23.63 7.03
CA VAL A 232 -25.19 -24.43 5.79
C VAL A 232 -24.89 -25.90 6.13
N PRO A 233 -25.73 -26.86 5.72
CA PRO A 233 -25.50 -28.26 6.02
C PRO A 233 -24.20 -28.82 5.44
N ILE A 234 -23.61 -29.78 6.16
CA ILE A 234 -22.39 -30.49 5.78
C ILE A 234 -22.76 -31.59 4.78
N ILE A 235 -21.91 -31.79 3.77
CA ILE A 235 -22.22 -32.63 2.59
C ILE A 235 -21.29 -33.84 2.40
N GLY A 236 -20.55 -34.23 3.44
CA GLY A 236 -19.64 -35.37 3.39
C GLY A 236 -18.88 -35.57 4.71
N ASN A 237 -18.10 -36.64 4.78
CA ASN A 237 -17.19 -36.92 5.89
C ASN A 237 -16.10 -35.84 5.98
N CYS A 238 -15.89 -35.26 7.17
CA CYS A 238 -14.98 -34.12 7.31
C CYS A 238 -14.35 -34.00 8.71
N LYS A 239 -13.28 -33.20 8.78
CA LYS A 239 -12.81 -32.60 10.03
C LYS A 239 -13.39 -31.19 10.16
N ILE A 240 -13.76 -30.77 11.37
CA ILE A 240 -14.32 -29.44 11.62
C ILE A 240 -13.62 -28.70 12.76
N GLU A 241 -13.32 -27.43 12.51
CA GLU A 241 -12.81 -26.45 13.45
C GLU A 241 -13.79 -25.28 13.55
N PHE A 242 -13.93 -24.68 14.72
CA PHE A 242 -14.84 -23.57 14.98
C PHE A 242 -14.06 -22.29 15.24
N LEU A 243 -14.18 -21.30 14.33
CA LEU A 243 -13.42 -20.06 14.41
C LEU A 243 -14.26 -18.96 15.08
N ASN A 244 -13.73 -18.41 16.18
CA ASN A 244 -14.28 -17.23 16.86
C ASN A 244 -13.73 -15.92 16.24
N ILE A 245 -14.06 -14.76 16.81
CA ILE A 245 -13.61 -13.44 16.33
C ILE A 245 -12.10 -13.16 16.50
N GLU A 246 -11.34 -14.03 17.16
CA GLU A 246 -9.91 -13.84 17.43
C GLU A 246 -9.07 -14.20 16.19
N HIS A 247 -9.52 -15.21 15.43
CA HIS A 247 -8.90 -15.65 14.17
C HIS A 247 -9.10 -14.62 13.04
N GLU A 248 -8.06 -14.36 12.25
CA GLU A 248 -8.09 -13.37 11.16
C GLU A 248 -9.10 -13.72 10.05
N GLU A 249 -9.15 -15.00 9.65
CA GLU A 249 -10.12 -15.52 8.69
C GLU A 249 -11.57 -15.20 9.11
N ALA A 250 -11.90 -15.41 10.38
CA ALA A 250 -13.22 -15.11 10.93
C ALA A 250 -13.52 -13.61 11.04
N LYS A 251 -12.51 -12.76 11.33
CA LYS A 251 -12.68 -11.29 11.29
C LYS A 251 -13.06 -10.81 9.89
N LYS A 252 -12.41 -11.33 8.84
CA LYS A 252 -12.75 -11.02 7.44
C LYS A 252 -14.20 -11.41 7.11
N ILE A 253 -14.64 -12.60 7.50
CA ILE A 253 -16.05 -13.04 7.34
C ILE A 253 -17.03 -12.16 8.12
N PHE A 254 -16.69 -11.74 9.33
CA PHE A 254 -17.50 -10.84 10.15
C PHE A 254 -17.67 -9.46 9.50
N TRP A 255 -16.60 -8.89 8.94
CA TRP A 255 -16.66 -7.61 8.22
C TRP A 255 -17.33 -7.71 6.86
N HIS A 256 -17.13 -8.80 6.11
CA HIS A 256 -17.84 -9.05 4.85
C HIS A 256 -19.36 -9.16 5.06
N SER A 257 -19.77 -9.84 6.14
CA SER A 257 -21.18 -9.86 6.55
C SER A 257 -21.70 -8.48 6.97
N SER A 258 -20.85 -7.67 7.61
CA SER A 258 -21.18 -6.29 7.95
C SER A 258 -21.28 -5.38 6.71
N ALA A 259 -20.52 -5.68 5.64
CA ALA A 259 -20.68 -5.04 4.34
C ALA A 259 -22.10 -5.29 3.81
N HIS A 260 -22.62 -6.52 3.84
CA HIS A 260 -23.98 -6.81 3.39
C HIS A 260 -25.06 -6.06 4.20
N ILE A 261 -24.86 -5.87 5.51
CA ILE A 261 -25.76 -5.05 6.35
C ILE A 261 -25.68 -3.56 5.94
N LEU A 262 -24.50 -3.05 5.58
CA LEU A 262 -24.33 -1.71 5.01
C LEU A 262 -24.98 -1.60 3.62
N GLY A 263 -24.78 -2.58 2.73
CA GLY A 263 -25.44 -2.66 1.42
C GLY A 263 -26.96 -2.55 1.56
N SER A 264 -27.56 -3.39 2.41
CA SER A 264 -28.99 -3.31 2.75
C SER A 264 -29.42 -1.91 3.21
N SER A 265 -28.61 -1.25 4.05
CA SER A 265 -28.91 0.08 4.56
C SER A 265 -28.87 1.13 3.45
N LEU A 266 -27.85 1.09 2.58
CA LEU A 266 -27.68 2.02 1.45
C LEU A 266 -28.78 1.85 0.39
N GLU A 267 -29.10 0.61 0.00
CA GLU A 267 -30.16 0.31 -0.97
C GLU A 267 -31.52 0.83 -0.48
N LYS A 268 -31.81 0.68 0.81
CA LYS A 268 -33.08 1.10 1.41
C LYS A 268 -33.22 2.61 1.56
N ILE A 269 -32.12 3.30 1.89
CA ILE A 269 -32.07 4.76 2.13
C ILE A 269 -32.05 5.56 0.82
N PHE A 270 -31.34 5.06 -0.19
CA PHE A 270 -31.05 5.80 -1.43
C PHE A 270 -31.59 5.15 -2.71
N GLY A 271 -31.94 3.87 -2.71
CA GLY A 271 -32.53 3.18 -3.87
C GLY A 271 -31.59 2.91 -5.05
N GLY A 272 -30.31 3.30 -4.95
CA GLY A 272 -29.29 3.11 -5.98
C GLY A 272 -28.92 1.65 -6.24
N TYR A 273 -28.11 1.43 -7.27
CA TYR A 273 -27.66 0.09 -7.65
C TYR A 273 -26.33 -0.26 -6.95
N LEU A 274 -26.39 -1.20 -6.02
CA LEU A 274 -25.20 -1.74 -5.34
C LEU A 274 -24.31 -2.53 -6.31
N THR A 275 -23.00 -2.47 -6.13
CA THR A 275 -22.03 -3.12 -7.03
C THR A 275 -21.14 -4.13 -6.31
N ILE A 276 -20.14 -3.68 -5.53
CA ILE A 276 -19.16 -4.54 -4.83
C ILE A 276 -18.99 -4.04 -3.39
N GLY A 277 -18.85 -4.97 -2.43
CA GLY A 277 -18.66 -4.65 -1.01
C GLY A 277 -17.79 -5.67 -0.27
N PRO A 278 -16.45 -5.62 -0.44
CA PRO A 278 -15.54 -6.57 0.19
C PRO A 278 -15.23 -6.18 1.64
N ALA A 279 -14.75 -7.17 2.41
CA ALA A 279 -13.98 -6.89 3.62
C ALA A 279 -12.56 -6.45 3.25
N LEU A 280 -11.97 -5.60 4.08
CA LEU A 280 -10.58 -5.15 3.98
C LEU A 280 -9.74 -5.83 5.07
N SER A 281 -8.44 -5.53 5.09
CA SER A 281 -7.57 -5.84 6.24
C SER A 281 -8.04 -5.15 7.54
N GLU A 282 -8.76 -4.02 7.42
CA GLU A 282 -9.45 -3.35 8.52
C GLU A 282 -10.81 -2.80 8.05
N GLY A 283 -11.90 -3.40 8.52
CA GLY A 283 -13.26 -2.99 8.17
C GLY A 283 -13.71 -3.44 6.77
N PHE A 284 -14.53 -2.63 6.12
CA PHE A 284 -15.18 -2.95 4.85
C PHE A 284 -15.63 -1.69 4.10
N TYR A 285 -16.02 -1.81 2.83
CA TYR A 285 -16.77 -0.79 2.11
C TYR A 285 -17.96 -1.38 1.36
N TYR A 286 -18.84 -0.51 0.85
CA TYR A 286 -19.74 -0.85 -0.26
C TYR A 286 -19.77 0.26 -1.30
N ASP A 287 -19.80 -0.14 -2.56
CA ASP A 287 -20.02 0.74 -3.71
C ASP A 287 -21.49 0.74 -4.14
N ILE A 288 -22.03 1.93 -4.35
CA ILE A 288 -23.39 2.15 -4.86
C ILE A 288 -23.39 3.19 -5.99
N PHE A 289 -24.07 2.87 -7.09
CA PHE A 289 -24.35 3.81 -8.17
C PHE A 289 -25.61 4.62 -7.85
N LEU A 290 -25.44 5.95 -7.82
CA LEU A 290 -26.49 6.93 -7.49
C LEU A 290 -26.67 8.00 -8.58
N GLY A 291 -26.16 7.73 -9.79
CA GLY A 291 -26.13 8.71 -10.88
C GLY A 291 -25.40 9.99 -10.46
N ASN A 292 -26.09 11.12 -10.52
CA ASN A 292 -25.54 12.43 -10.17
C ASN A 292 -25.61 12.76 -8.66
N TYR A 293 -26.17 11.88 -7.82
CA TYR A 293 -26.33 12.13 -6.39
C TYR A 293 -25.10 11.64 -5.61
N ALA A 294 -24.61 12.47 -4.68
CA ALA A 294 -23.44 12.19 -3.87
C ALA A 294 -23.80 12.00 -2.39
N ILE A 295 -23.10 11.08 -1.71
CA ILE A 295 -23.24 10.89 -0.26
C ILE A 295 -22.39 11.94 0.47
N SER A 296 -22.94 12.53 1.53
CA SER A 296 -22.25 13.50 2.39
C SER A 296 -22.26 13.04 3.85
N ASN A 297 -21.46 13.70 4.69
CA ASN A 297 -21.36 13.43 6.13
C ASN A 297 -22.71 13.58 6.86
N GLU A 298 -23.63 14.37 6.33
CA GLU A 298 -24.98 14.57 6.90
C GLU A 298 -25.82 13.28 6.84
N HIS A 299 -25.55 12.41 5.86
CA HIS A 299 -26.26 11.14 5.70
C HIS A 299 -25.74 10.04 6.64
N TYR A 300 -24.55 10.18 7.23
CA TYR A 300 -23.89 9.10 7.99
C TYR A 300 -24.76 8.60 9.13
N LYS A 301 -25.38 9.53 9.89
CA LYS A 301 -26.28 9.17 10.99
C LYS A 301 -27.48 8.34 10.49
N ARG A 302 -28.08 8.69 9.35
CA ARG A 302 -29.22 7.96 8.78
C ARG A 302 -28.83 6.55 8.32
N ILE A 303 -27.61 6.39 7.79
CA ILE A 303 -27.03 5.08 7.44
C ILE A 303 -26.79 4.25 8.71
N GLU A 304 -26.19 4.85 9.74
CA GLU A 304 -25.94 4.20 11.04
C GLU A 304 -27.24 3.81 11.76
N ASP A 305 -28.30 4.63 11.68
CA ASP A 305 -29.59 4.37 12.30
C ASP A 305 -30.33 3.17 11.64
N GLU A 306 -30.33 3.03 10.30
CA GLU A 306 -30.94 1.86 9.62
C GLU A 306 -30.07 0.60 9.78
N PHE A 307 -28.73 0.71 9.76
CA PHE A 307 -27.83 -0.40 10.11
C PHE A 307 -28.10 -0.89 11.54
N ALA A 308 -28.24 0.04 12.49
CA ALA A 308 -28.57 -0.24 13.88
C ALA A 308 -29.98 -0.80 14.08
N LYS A 309 -30.87 -0.67 13.09
CA LYS A 309 -32.20 -1.30 13.09
C LYS A 309 -32.11 -2.75 12.61
N LEU A 310 -31.49 -3.01 11.45
CA LEU A 310 -31.34 -4.35 10.89
C LEU A 310 -30.54 -5.30 11.81
N THR A 311 -29.58 -4.77 12.56
CA THR A 311 -28.84 -5.51 13.61
C THR A 311 -29.67 -5.79 14.88
N LYS A 312 -30.62 -4.93 15.24
CA LYS A 312 -31.58 -5.20 16.35
C LYS A 312 -32.65 -6.21 15.96
N GLU A 313 -33.05 -6.24 14.69
CA GLU A 313 -33.98 -7.22 14.14
C GLU A 313 -33.40 -8.66 14.14
N ASN A 314 -32.06 -8.79 14.27
CA ASN A 314 -31.36 -10.07 14.44
C ASN A 314 -31.69 -11.10 13.34
N VAL A 315 -31.74 -10.64 12.09
CA VAL A 315 -32.13 -11.44 10.93
C VAL A 315 -31.04 -12.45 10.60
N GLU A 316 -31.42 -13.68 10.25
CA GLU A 316 -30.49 -14.71 9.80
C GLU A 316 -30.08 -14.51 8.32
N PHE A 317 -28.86 -14.91 7.98
CA PHE A 317 -28.38 -14.94 6.60
C PHE A 317 -28.88 -16.23 5.92
N GLU A 318 -29.54 -16.10 4.77
CA GLU A 318 -30.14 -17.21 4.03
C GLU A 318 -29.41 -17.42 2.68
N LYS A 319 -28.70 -18.54 2.53
CA LYS A 319 -28.01 -18.93 1.28
C LYS A 319 -28.94 -19.72 0.36
N VAL A 320 -28.97 -19.38 -0.93
CA VAL A 320 -29.62 -20.17 -1.98
C VAL A 320 -28.67 -20.34 -3.16
N VAL A 321 -28.56 -21.56 -3.68
CA VAL A 321 -27.79 -21.88 -4.89
C VAL A 321 -28.68 -21.76 -6.12
N CYS A 322 -28.27 -20.94 -7.08
CA CYS A 322 -29.04 -20.57 -8.27
C CYS A 322 -28.24 -20.84 -9.55
N THR A 323 -28.93 -21.11 -10.67
CA THR A 323 -28.29 -21.12 -12.00
C THR A 323 -28.04 -19.71 -12.50
N LYS A 324 -27.22 -19.56 -13.56
CA LYS A 324 -26.96 -18.27 -14.23
C LYS A 324 -28.26 -17.56 -14.64
N GLU A 325 -29.23 -18.29 -15.18
CA GLU A 325 -30.52 -17.75 -15.63
C GLU A 325 -31.38 -17.28 -14.45
N GLU A 326 -31.38 -18.03 -13.35
CA GLU A 326 -32.10 -17.69 -12.13
C GLU A 326 -31.55 -16.38 -11.50
N VAL A 327 -30.22 -16.17 -11.51
CA VAL A 327 -29.63 -14.91 -11.02
C VAL A 327 -29.74 -13.74 -12.01
N LEU A 328 -29.71 -13.97 -13.33
CA LEU A 328 -29.97 -12.94 -14.34
C LEU A 328 -31.37 -12.35 -14.17
N GLU A 329 -32.40 -13.19 -13.94
CA GLU A 329 -33.76 -12.72 -13.70
C GLU A 329 -33.90 -12.03 -12.33
N LEU A 330 -33.24 -12.54 -11.29
CA LEU A 330 -33.26 -11.95 -9.94
C LEU A 330 -32.65 -10.54 -9.89
N PHE A 331 -31.57 -10.31 -10.64
CA PHE A 331 -30.86 -9.02 -10.70
C PHE A 331 -31.18 -8.18 -11.94
N LYS A 332 -32.25 -8.48 -12.68
CA LYS A 332 -32.62 -7.81 -13.95
C LYS A 332 -32.72 -6.28 -13.90
N TYR A 333 -32.90 -5.71 -12.71
CA TYR A 333 -32.98 -4.28 -12.45
C TYR A 333 -31.61 -3.58 -12.30
N ASN A 334 -30.54 -4.34 -12.00
CA ASN A 334 -29.22 -3.81 -11.65
C ASN A 334 -28.22 -4.09 -12.79
N PRO A 335 -27.82 -3.08 -13.58
CA PRO A 335 -26.95 -3.27 -14.73
C PRO A 335 -25.54 -3.78 -14.34
N PHE A 336 -25.01 -3.38 -13.19
CA PHE A 336 -23.67 -3.77 -12.74
C PHE A 336 -23.60 -5.24 -12.32
N LYS A 337 -24.61 -5.73 -11.59
CA LYS A 337 -24.71 -7.16 -11.23
C LYS A 337 -24.93 -8.03 -12.48
N LEU A 338 -25.72 -7.57 -13.44
CA LEU A 338 -25.90 -8.26 -14.73
C LEU A 338 -24.60 -8.35 -15.55
N GLU A 339 -23.77 -7.31 -15.54
CA GLU A 339 -22.44 -7.32 -16.19
C GLU A 339 -21.50 -8.34 -15.53
N LEU A 340 -21.45 -8.38 -14.18
CA LEU A 340 -20.70 -9.38 -13.42
C LEU A 340 -21.18 -10.82 -13.70
N ILE A 341 -22.49 -11.06 -13.66
CA ILE A 341 -23.07 -12.39 -13.91
C ILE A 341 -22.75 -12.89 -15.32
N LYS A 342 -22.84 -12.01 -16.33
CA LYS A 342 -22.52 -12.39 -17.72
C LYS A 342 -21.04 -12.70 -17.92
N SER A 343 -20.14 -11.94 -17.27
CA SER A 343 -18.70 -12.04 -17.47
C SER A 343 -18.04 -13.15 -16.65
N LYS A 344 -18.50 -13.40 -15.41
CA LYS A 344 -17.83 -14.31 -14.47
C LYS A 344 -18.49 -15.67 -14.26
N ILE A 345 -19.80 -15.84 -14.52
CA ILE A 345 -20.45 -17.16 -14.47
C ILE A 345 -20.55 -17.76 -15.88
N PRO A 346 -19.91 -18.92 -16.15
CA PRO A 346 -20.10 -19.67 -17.39
C PRO A 346 -21.54 -20.18 -17.55
N ASP A 347 -21.98 -20.39 -18.79
CA ASP A 347 -23.30 -20.96 -19.07
C ASP A 347 -23.42 -22.38 -18.47
N ASN A 348 -24.61 -22.74 -18.00
CA ASN A 348 -24.92 -23.98 -17.27
C ASN A 348 -24.22 -24.16 -15.90
N LYS A 349 -23.44 -23.19 -15.41
CA LYS A 349 -22.89 -23.23 -14.04
C LYS A 349 -23.81 -22.54 -13.02
N LYS A 350 -23.57 -22.85 -11.75
CA LYS A 350 -24.33 -22.32 -10.60
C LYS A 350 -23.48 -21.33 -9.80
N THR A 351 -24.16 -20.52 -9.01
CA THR A 351 -23.57 -19.58 -8.04
C THR A 351 -24.48 -19.53 -6.81
N SER A 352 -24.15 -18.74 -5.79
CA SER A 352 -25.05 -18.49 -4.67
C SER A 352 -25.46 -17.04 -4.51
N VAL A 353 -26.61 -16.86 -3.87
CA VAL A 353 -27.14 -15.58 -3.43
C VAL A 353 -27.45 -15.67 -1.94
N TYR A 354 -27.17 -14.60 -1.20
CA TYR A 354 -27.52 -14.46 0.20
C TYR A 354 -28.59 -13.41 0.38
N LYS A 355 -29.58 -13.73 1.21
CA LYS A 355 -30.56 -12.76 1.71
C LYS A 355 -30.24 -12.40 3.16
N CYS A 356 -30.37 -11.11 3.45
CA CYS A 356 -30.27 -10.50 4.77
C CYS A 356 -31.43 -9.51 4.93
N GLY A 357 -32.53 -9.94 5.54
CA GLY A 357 -33.75 -9.14 5.61
C GLY A 357 -34.40 -8.95 4.24
N GLU A 358 -34.56 -7.69 3.83
CA GLU A 358 -35.07 -7.29 2.51
C GLU A 358 -33.99 -7.25 1.42
N PHE A 359 -32.72 -7.28 1.82
CA PHE A 359 -31.56 -7.25 0.94
C PHE A 359 -31.19 -8.63 0.45
N ILE A 360 -30.83 -8.72 -0.84
CA ILE A 360 -30.35 -9.94 -1.49
C ILE A 360 -29.16 -9.54 -2.35
N ASP A 361 -28.02 -10.21 -2.16
CA ASP A 361 -26.86 -10.06 -3.05
C ASP A 361 -26.31 -11.41 -3.53
N LEU A 362 -25.58 -11.33 -4.64
CA LEU A 362 -24.78 -12.38 -5.24
C LEU A 362 -23.43 -12.44 -4.51
N CYS A 363 -23.13 -13.59 -3.91
CA CYS A 363 -21.97 -13.81 -3.05
C CYS A 363 -21.79 -15.32 -2.78
N LEU A 364 -20.55 -15.80 -2.61
CA LEU A 364 -20.27 -17.18 -2.18
C LEU A 364 -20.26 -17.33 -0.65
N GLY A 365 -19.94 -16.26 0.06
CA GLY A 365 -19.76 -16.20 1.51
C GLY A 365 -18.52 -16.97 1.96
N PRO A 366 -18.47 -17.50 3.20
CA PRO A 366 -19.58 -17.59 4.15
C PRO A 366 -19.95 -16.27 4.83
N HIS A 367 -21.05 -16.27 5.58
CA HIS A 367 -21.49 -15.16 6.44
C HIS A 367 -21.67 -15.56 7.92
N ILE A 368 -21.74 -14.54 8.78
CA ILE A 368 -22.20 -14.69 10.16
C ILE A 368 -23.64 -15.24 10.18
N ARG A 369 -23.97 -16.05 11.19
CA ARG A 369 -25.31 -16.63 11.33
C ARG A 369 -26.45 -15.60 11.29
N ASN A 370 -26.29 -14.48 11.99
CA ASN A 370 -27.30 -13.42 12.07
C ASN A 370 -26.71 -12.03 12.24
N THR A 371 -27.46 -11.01 11.82
CA THR A 371 -27.06 -9.59 11.92
C THR A 371 -26.82 -9.16 13.36
N GLY A 372 -27.48 -9.79 14.34
CA GLY A 372 -27.34 -9.47 15.75
C GLY A 372 -25.98 -9.82 16.35
N LYS A 373 -25.09 -10.55 15.67
CA LYS A 373 -23.68 -10.65 16.09
C LYS A 373 -22.94 -9.31 16.00
N VAL A 374 -23.38 -8.40 15.14
CA VAL A 374 -22.84 -7.04 15.05
C VAL A 374 -23.52 -6.14 16.09
N LYS A 375 -22.77 -5.65 17.08
CA LYS A 375 -23.31 -4.83 18.18
C LYS A 375 -22.95 -3.35 18.11
N ALA A 376 -21.94 -3.02 17.31
CA ALA A 376 -21.46 -1.66 17.10
C ALA A 376 -21.01 -1.47 15.64
N PHE A 377 -21.31 -0.30 15.08
CA PHE A 377 -20.99 0.06 13.70
C PHE A 377 -20.74 1.56 13.60
N LYS A 378 -19.87 1.99 12.69
CA LYS A 378 -19.62 3.40 12.38
C LYS A 378 -19.29 3.57 10.89
N VAL A 379 -19.84 4.60 10.25
CA VAL A 379 -19.38 5.07 8.94
C VAL A 379 -18.11 5.92 9.15
N LEU A 380 -17.01 5.55 8.53
CA LEU A 380 -15.72 6.22 8.70
C LEU A 380 -15.52 7.37 7.72
N LYS A 381 -15.81 7.13 6.44
CA LYS A 381 -15.66 8.08 5.33
C LYS A 381 -16.47 7.61 4.12
N ASN A 382 -16.67 8.49 3.15
CA ASN A 382 -17.10 8.13 1.80
C ASN A 382 -16.17 8.76 0.75
N SER A 383 -16.11 8.15 -0.44
CA SER A 383 -15.34 8.65 -1.58
C SER A 383 -16.04 8.34 -2.90
N SER A 384 -15.59 8.95 -3.99
CA SER A 384 -15.88 8.47 -5.34
C SER A 384 -14.98 7.27 -5.68
N ALA A 385 -15.54 6.27 -6.34
CA ALA A 385 -14.81 5.20 -7.02
C ALA A 385 -15.24 5.14 -8.49
N TYR A 386 -14.54 4.37 -9.32
CA TYR A 386 -14.94 4.09 -10.70
C TYR A 386 -15.23 2.60 -10.85
N TRP A 387 -16.24 2.26 -11.67
CA TRP A 387 -16.58 0.86 -11.94
C TRP A 387 -15.40 0.10 -12.54
N LEU A 388 -15.01 -1.02 -11.91
CA LEU A 388 -13.83 -1.83 -12.24
C LEU A 388 -12.52 -1.01 -12.28
N GLY A 389 -12.39 0.02 -11.43
CA GLY A 389 -11.19 0.87 -11.33
C GLY A 389 -10.91 1.79 -12.53
N LYS A 390 -11.62 1.62 -13.65
CA LYS A 390 -11.37 2.33 -14.92
C LYS A 390 -12.04 3.70 -14.92
N LYS A 391 -11.22 4.76 -15.00
CA LYS A 391 -11.65 6.17 -14.96
C LYS A 391 -12.73 6.56 -15.98
N ASP A 392 -12.77 5.87 -17.12
CA ASP A 392 -13.74 6.14 -18.20
C ASP A 392 -15.11 5.46 -17.98
N ASN A 393 -15.23 4.60 -16.95
CA ASN A 393 -16.49 3.97 -16.56
C ASN A 393 -17.29 4.84 -15.58
N ASP A 394 -18.49 4.38 -15.21
CA ASP A 394 -19.39 5.06 -14.27
C ASP A 394 -18.73 5.38 -12.92
N SER A 395 -19.04 6.58 -12.42
CA SER A 395 -18.69 7.03 -11.07
C SER A 395 -19.62 6.38 -10.04
N LEU A 396 -19.03 5.81 -8.99
CA LEU A 396 -19.69 5.12 -7.88
C LEU A 396 -19.45 5.90 -6.58
N GLN A 397 -20.38 5.77 -5.63
CA GLN A 397 -20.19 6.26 -4.26
C GLN A 397 -19.73 5.09 -3.37
N ARG A 398 -18.51 5.17 -2.86
CA ARG A 398 -17.93 4.19 -1.93
C ARG A 398 -18.15 4.66 -0.50
N VAL A 399 -18.76 3.83 0.34
CA VAL A 399 -18.97 4.11 1.78
C VAL A 399 -18.16 3.12 2.60
N TYR A 400 -17.24 3.63 3.43
CA TYR A 400 -16.38 2.82 4.30
C TYR A 400 -16.99 2.68 5.70
N GLY A 401 -17.00 1.47 6.23
CA GLY A 401 -17.54 1.12 7.53
C GLY A 401 -16.57 0.30 8.37
N ILE A 402 -16.75 0.38 9.69
CA ILE A 402 -16.15 -0.53 10.66
C ILE A 402 -17.24 -1.05 11.59
N SER A 403 -17.11 -2.30 12.03
CA SER A 403 -18.05 -2.94 12.94
C SER A 403 -17.34 -3.84 13.95
N PHE A 404 -18.01 -4.06 15.08
CA PHE A 404 -17.47 -4.82 16.23
C PHE A 404 -18.56 -5.65 16.94
N GLN A 405 -18.13 -6.69 17.64
CA GLN A 405 -19.01 -7.52 18.48
C GLN A 405 -19.36 -6.84 19.81
N LYS A 406 -18.57 -5.85 20.26
CA LYS A 406 -18.84 -5.08 21.49
C LYS A 406 -18.78 -3.58 21.23
N LYS A 407 -19.45 -2.80 22.09
CA LYS A 407 -19.49 -1.34 21.96
C LYS A 407 -18.22 -0.65 22.46
N ASN A 408 -17.53 -1.22 23.45
CA ASN A 408 -16.25 -0.71 23.92
C ASN A 408 -15.19 -0.82 22.81
N GLU A 409 -15.13 -1.94 22.08
CA GLU A 409 -14.20 -2.13 20.95
C GLU A 409 -14.32 -1.00 19.90
N LEU A 410 -15.54 -0.54 19.59
CA LEU A 410 -15.74 0.63 18.73
C LEU A 410 -15.26 1.95 19.39
N THR A 411 -15.50 2.14 20.69
CA THR A 411 -15.02 3.32 21.41
C THR A 411 -13.49 3.37 21.43
N ASP A 412 -12.85 2.26 21.76
CA ASP A 412 -11.39 2.09 21.80
C ASP A 412 -10.80 2.36 20.39
N TYR A 413 -11.42 1.84 19.34
CA TYR A 413 -11.05 2.11 17.94
C TYR A 413 -11.21 3.58 17.53
N LEU A 414 -12.27 4.26 17.96
CA LEU A 414 -12.47 5.68 17.67
C LEU A 414 -11.46 6.56 18.42
N THR A 415 -11.13 6.24 19.67
CA THR A 415 -10.04 6.90 20.42
C THR A 415 -8.70 6.68 19.74
N PHE A 416 -8.43 5.46 19.26
CA PHE A 416 -7.24 5.14 18.47
C PHE A 416 -7.13 5.99 17.19
N LEU A 417 -8.21 6.11 16.41
CA LEU A 417 -8.24 6.95 15.21
C LEU A 417 -8.04 8.44 15.52
N GLU A 418 -8.60 8.94 16.62
CA GLU A 418 -8.37 10.32 17.05
C GLU A 418 -6.91 10.59 17.43
N ASP A 419 -6.27 9.67 18.16
CA ASP A 419 -4.86 9.79 18.54
C ASP A 419 -3.92 9.61 17.35
N ALA A 420 -4.23 8.70 16.42
CA ALA A 420 -3.56 8.62 15.13
C ALA A 420 -3.64 9.94 14.35
N LYS A 421 -4.83 10.56 14.29
CA LYS A 421 -5.04 11.84 13.61
C LYS A 421 -4.31 13.02 14.27
N LYS A 422 -4.12 13.00 15.59
CA LYS A 422 -3.30 13.98 16.33
C LYS A 422 -1.80 13.83 16.02
N ARG A 423 -1.35 12.60 15.74
CA ARG A 423 0.04 12.26 15.42
C ARG A 423 0.42 12.42 13.94
N ASP A 424 -0.55 12.28 13.04
CA ASP A 424 -0.44 12.39 11.57
C ASP A 424 0.59 13.46 11.14
N HIS A 425 1.63 13.03 10.43
CA HIS A 425 2.76 13.87 10.05
C HIS A 425 2.33 15.09 9.23
N ARG A 426 1.22 15.03 8.49
CA ARG A 426 0.69 16.15 7.70
C ARG A 426 0.13 17.24 8.61
N ASN A 427 -0.53 16.85 9.70
CA ASN A 427 -1.07 17.77 10.70
C ASN A 427 0.05 18.35 11.57
N VAL A 428 0.94 17.49 12.08
CA VAL A 428 2.06 17.88 12.94
C VAL A 428 3.10 18.70 12.17
N GLY A 429 3.48 18.27 10.97
CA GLY A 429 4.43 18.96 10.09
C GLY A 429 3.94 20.34 9.66
N LYS A 430 2.64 20.50 9.38
CA LYS A 430 2.02 21.82 9.17
C LYS A 430 2.03 22.67 10.44
N LYS A 431 1.67 22.11 11.60
CA LYS A 431 1.64 22.84 12.89
C LYS A 431 3.03 23.33 13.32
N LEU A 432 4.09 22.57 13.03
CA LEU A 432 5.46 22.89 13.43
C LEU A 432 6.26 23.65 12.34
N ASN A 433 5.67 23.86 11.16
CA ASN A 433 6.30 24.43 9.95
C ASN A 433 7.53 23.65 9.50
N PHE A 434 7.36 22.35 9.24
CA PHE A 434 8.41 21.49 8.67
C PHE A 434 8.33 21.43 7.14
N PHE A 435 7.14 21.20 6.58
CA PHE A 435 6.94 21.10 5.14
C PHE A 435 5.50 21.45 4.73
N PHE A 436 5.28 21.63 3.43
CA PHE A 436 3.97 21.65 2.80
C PHE A 436 4.02 20.90 1.46
N PHE A 437 2.85 20.69 0.86
CA PHE A 437 2.71 20.12 -0.49
C PHE A 437 1.89 21.07 -1.34
N GLU A 438 2.39 21.36 -2.54
CA GLU A 438 1.67 22.08 -3.58
C GLU A 438 1.05 21.05 -4.54
N LYS A 439 -0.21 21.22 -4.94
CA LYS A 439 -0.98 20.20 -5.68
C LYS A 439 -0.90 20.32 -7.19
N ASP A 440 -0.75 21.54 -7.70
CA ASP A 440 -0.88 21.85 -9.12
C ASP A 440 0.49 21.95 -9.80
N MET A 441 1.50 22.46 -9.08
CA MET A 441 2.84 22.74 -9.59
C MET A 441 3.82 21.55 -9.41
N SER A 442 3.72 20.82 -8.31
CA SER A 442 4.55 19.63 -8.06
C SER A 442 3.85 18.63 -7.12
N PRO A 443 2.73 18.02 -7.56
CA PRO A 443 2.01 17.03 -6.78
C PRO A 443 2.95 15.90 -6.34
N GLY A 444 2.88 15.53 -5.06
CA GLY A 444 3.71 14.47 -4.49
C GLY A 444 5.17 14.85 -4.25
N SER A 445 5.55 16.13 -4.36
CA SER A 445 6.86 16.64 -3.98
C SER A 445 6.74 17.50 -2.72
N GLY A 446 7.50 17.15 -1.68
CA GLY A 446 7.51 17.89 -0.41
C GLY A 446 8.31 19.19 -0.52
N PHE A 447 7.68 20.32 -0.20
CA PHE A 447 8.36 21.62 -0.04
C PHE A 447 8.77 21.77 1.43
N TRP A 448 10.08 21.67 1.70
CA TRP A 448 10.62 21.71 3.04
C TRP A 448 10.94 23.15 3.49
N PHE A 449 10.41 23.56 4.64
CA PHE A 449 10.83 24.78 5.33
C PHE A 449 12.15 24.56 6.08
N SER A 450 12.80 25.62 6.55
CA SER A 450 14.08 25.57 7.26
C SER A 450 14.13 24.52 8.39
N ASN A 451 13.11 24.45 9.24
CA ASN A 451 13.04 23.48 10.33
C ASN A 451 12.91 22.03 9.84
N GLY A 452 12.18 21.80 8.73
CA GLY A 452 12.08 20.47 8.12
C GLY A 452 13.36 20.06 7.40
N ALA A 453 13.99 20.99 6.68
CA ALA A 453 15.28 20.78 6.01
C ALA A 453 16.40 20.47 7.02
N LYS A 454 16.41 21.10 8.20
CA LYS A 454 17.32 20.75 9.31
C LYS A 454 17.18 19.28 9.73
N ILE A 455 15.96 18.78 9.93
CA ILE A 455 15.69 17.37 10.26
C ILE A 455 16.21 16.45 9.14
N PHE A 456 15.85 16.76 7.90
CA PHE A 456 16.21 15.99 6.71
C PHE A 456 17.74 15.87 6.54
N ASN A 457 18.45 16.99 6.63
CA ASN A 457 19.91 17.03 6.51
C ASN A 457 20.61 16.32 7.69
N LYS A 458 20.15 16.53 8.93
CA LYS A 458 20.69 15.85 10.11
C LYS A 458 20.60 14.33 10.03
N LEU A 459 19.51 13.78 9.46
CA LEU A 459 19.40 12.34 9.19
C LEU A 459 20.42 11.88 8.14
N ILE A 460 20.53 12.59 7.01
CA ILE A 460 21.49 12.22 5.95
C ILE A 460 22.93 12.30 6.47
N ASP A 461 23.28 13.35 7.21
CA ASP A 461 24.64 13.52 7.73
C ASP A 461 24.97 12.52 8.84
N PHE A 462 23.96 12.05 9.59
CA PHE A 462 24.09 10.87 10.46
C PHE A 462 24.36 9.60 9.64
N MET A 463 23.55 9.30 8.62
CA MET A 463 23.77 8.12 7.77
C MET A 463 25.14 8.15 7.08
N ARG A 464 25.61 9.31 6.60
CA ARG A 464 26.97 9.49 6.05
C ARG A 464 28.07 9.14 7.03
N ARG A 465 27.94 9.53 8.31
CA ARG A 465 28.91 9.16 9.36
C ARG A 465 28.92 7.65 9.55
N GLU A 466 27.76 7.04 9.72
CA GLU A 466 27.60 5.60 9.91
C GLU A 466 28.06 4.77 8.70
N TYR A 467 27.95 5.31 7.49
CA TYR A 467 28.43 4.72 6.23
C TYR A 467 29.96 4.72 6.17
N ARG A 468 30.61 5.83 6.53
CA ARG A 468 32.08 5.90 6.62
C ARG A 468 32.63 4.89 7.62
N LEU A 469 32.02 4.77 8.80
CA LEU A 469 32.39 3.77 9.82
C LEU A 469 32.30 2.33 9.28
N ARG A 470 31.33 2.06 8.41
CA ARG A 470 31.10 0.73 7.78
C ARG A 470 31.74 0.57 6.40
N LYS A 471 32.66 1.46 6.01
CA LYS A 471 33.39 1.43 4.74
C LYS A 471 32.48 1.36 3.52
N TYR A 472 31.44 2.19 3.52
CA TYR A 472 30.67 2.56 2.33
C TYR A 472 31.27 3.80 1.68
N GLU A 473 31.36 3.79 0.36
CA GLU A 473 31.89 4.88 -0.46
C GLU A 473 30.71 5.69 -1.03
N GLU A 474 30.59 6.96 -0.62
CA GLU A 474 29.54 7.85 -1.14
C GLU A 474 29.88 8.26 -2.58
N VAL A 475 28.98 7.95 -3.51
CA VAL A 475 29.07 8.25 -4.95
C VAL A 475 27.93 9.15 -5.38
N ILE A 476 28.11 9.83 -6.52
CA ILE A 476 27.11 10.71 -7.12
C ILE A 476 26.83 10.23 -8.55
N THR A 477 25.59 9.82 -8.82
CA THR A 477 25.14 9.45 -10.16
C THR A 477 24.17 10.47 -10.77
N PRO A 478 24.12 10.63 -12.11
CA PRO A 478 23.15 11.51 -12.78
C PRO A 478 21.69 11.24 -12.40
N ASN A 479 20.84 12.27 -12.54
CA ASN A 479 19.40 12.13 -12.32
C ASN A 479 18.62 11.70 -13.58
N VAL A 480 19.21 11.86 -14.76
CA VAL A 480 18.61 11.59 -16.07
C VAL A 480 19.51 10.61 -16.81
N PHE A 481 18.90 9.56 -17.37
CA PHE A 481 19.58 8.58 -18.22
C PHE A 481 18.78 8.30 -19.48
N SER A 482 19.46 7.85 -20.52
CA SER A 482 18.80 7.24 -21.68
C SER A 482 17.97 6.04 -21.23
N CYS A 483 16.79 5.86 -21.81
CA CYS A 483 15.98 4.68 -21.56
C CYS A 483 16.63 3.35 -21.98
N ASP A 484 17.71 3.38 -22.76
CA ASP A 484 18.49 2.19 -23.10
C ASP A 484 19.13 1.56 -21.86
N LEU A 485 19.50 2.36 -20.84
CA LEU A 485 19.99 1.86 -19.56
C LEU A 485 18.95 0.99 -18.84
N TRP A 486 17.69 1.46 -18.83
CA TRP A 486 16.58 0.76 -18.19
C TRP A 486 16.16 -0.48 -18.98
N LYS A 487 16.35 -0.48 -20.31
CA LYS A 487 16.16 -1.67 -21.16
C LYS A 487 17.22 -2.73 -20.87
N THR A 488 18.50 -2.34 -20.77
CA THR A 488 19.61 -3.23 -20.36
C THR A 488 19.34 -3.84 -18.99
N SER A 489 18.95 -3.02 -18.01
CA SER A 489 18.64 -3.50 -16.66
C SER A 489 17.35 -4.33 -16.55
N GLY A 490 16.57 -4.48 -17.63
CA GLY A 490 15.26 -5.14 -17.62
C GLY A 490 14.16 -4.37 -16.88
N HIS A 491 14.45 -3.18 -16.39
CA HIS A 491 13.49 -2.37 -15.62
C HIS A 491 12.51 -1.63 -16.50
N TYR A 492 12.86 -1.31 -17.76
CA TYR A 492 11.98 -0.60 -18.68
C TYR A 492 10.66 -1.35 -18.89
N GLN A 493 10.71 -2.68 -19.08
CA GLN A 493 9.53 -3.53 -19.27
C GLN A 493 8.58 -3.49 -18.07
N ASN A 494 9.14 -3.46 -16.85
CA ASN A 494 8.36 -3.59 -15.62
C ASN A 494 7.97 -2.24 -14.98
N TYR A 495 8.72 -1.17 -15.24
CA TYR A 495 8.58 0.13 -14.55
C TYR A 495 8.23 1.32 -15.46
N LYS A 496 8.12 1.16 -16.80
CA LYS A 496 7.90 2.28 -17.74
C LYS A 496 6.81 3.26 -17.29
N ASP A 497 5.64 2.76 -16.90
CA ASP A 497 4.49 3.59 -16.53
C ASP A 497 4.70 4.34 -15.21
N CYS A 498 5.56 3.79 -14.34
CA CYS A 498 5.99 4.40 -13.07
C CYS A 498 7.20 5.34 -13.23
N MET A 499 7.65 5.65 -14.45
CA MET A 499 8.79 6.54 -14.70
C MET A 499 8.37 7.87 -15.32
N PHE A 500 9.10 8.93 -15.00
CA PHE A 500 9.01 10.20 -15.74
C PHE A 500 9.91 10.11 -16.98
N ILE A 501 9.29 9.82 -18.12
CA ILE A 501 9.94 9.70 -19.43
C ILE A 501 9.63 10.93 -20.28
N PHE A 502 10.64 11.40 -21.02
CA PHE A 502 10.54 12.53 -21.94
C PHE A 502 11.45 12.30 -23.15
N ASN A 503 11.10 12.92 -24.28
CA ASN A 503 11.85 12.77 -25.53
C ASN A 503 12.76 13.97 -25.77
N VAL A 504 14.02 13.70 -26.09
CA VAL A 504 15.03 14.69 -26.51
C VAL A 504 15.75 14.12 -27.72
N GLU A 505 15.85 14.88 -28.82
CA GLU A 505 16.55 14.47 -30.04
C GLU A 505 16.10 13.10 -30.59
N ASN A 506 14.79 12.86 -30.62
CA ASN A 506 14.15 11.59 -31.01
C ASN A 506 14.57 10.36 -30.18
N LYS A 507 15.14 10.57 -28.99
CA LYS A 507 15.53 9.53 -28.04
C LYS A 507 14.73 9.65 -26.75
N GLU A 508 14.30 8.51 -26.20
CA GLU A 508 13.65 8.44 -24.89
C GLU A 508 14.70 8.59 -23.76
N TRP A 509 14.44 9.53 -22.87
CA TRP A 509 15.19 9.76 -21.63
C TRP A 509 14.24 9.63 -20.43
N GLY A 510 14.77 9.22 -19.28
CA GLY A 510 13.99 9.08 -18.05
C GLY A 510 14.72 9.62 -16.83
N MET A 511 13.96 10.22 -15.91
CA MET A 511 14.43 10.47 -14.55
C MET A 511 14.66 9.12 -13.84
N LYS A 512 15.74 8.98 -13.05
CA LYS A 512 16.04 7.72 -12.37
C LYS A 512 14.97 7.35 -11.30
N PRO A 513 14.39 6.14 -11.34
CA PRO A 513 13.49 5.65 -10.29
C PRO A 513 14.21 4.88 -9.16
N MET A 514 15.52 4.63 -9.33
CA MET A 514 16.44 3.88 -8.47
C MET A 514 17.90 4.12 -8.90
N ASN A 515 18.90 3.87 -8.05
CA ASN A 515 20.32 4.12 -8.37
C ASN A 515 21.06 2.91 -8.98
N CYS A 516 20.57 1.68 -8.79
CA CYS A 516 21.29 0.42 -9.12
C CYS A 516 21.94 0.37 -10.52
N PRO A 517 21.22 0.68 -11.63
CA PRO A 517 21.83 0.68 -12.97
C PRO A 517 23.00 1.66 -13.14
N GLY A 518 22.98 2.79 -12.42
CA GLY A 518 24.11 3.72 -12.37
C GLY A 518 25.33 3.12 -11.68
N HIS A 519 25.11 2.41 -10.56
CA HIS A 519 26.19 1.74 -9.83
C HIS A 519 26.78 0.55 -10.61
N CYS A 520 25.95 -0.15 -11.40
CA CYS A 520 26.43 -1.16 -12.34
C CYS A 520 27.36 -0.58 -13.42
N ILE A 521 27.05 0.61 -13.97
CA ILE A 521 27.96 1.32 -14.89
C ILE A 521 29.28 1.65 -14.18
N MET A 522 29.22 2.18 -12.96
CA MET A 522 30.42 2.53 -12.19
C MET A 522 31.31 1.31 -11.93
N PHE A 523 30.75 0.21 -11.43
CA PHE A 523 31.48 -1.05 -11.21
C PHE A 523 32.16 -1.54 -12.50
N LYS A 524 31.47 -1.44 -13.65
CA LYS A 524 32.00 -1.84 -14.96
C LYS A 524 33.20 -1.00 -15.43
N GLN A 525 33.41 0.20 -14.88
CA GLN A 525 34.61 1.03 -15.14
C GLN A 525 35.74 0.78 -14.14
N MET A 526 35.50 0.03 -13.06
CA MET A 526 36.52 -0.28 -12.04
C MET A 526 37.34 -1.51 -12.44
N ASN A 527 38.64 -1.50 -12.14
CA ASN A 527 39.50 -2.67 -12.27
C ASN A 527 39.39 -3.53 -10.99
N VAL A 528 38.33 -4.34 -10.90
CA VAL A 528 37.97 -5.10 -9.69
C VAL A 528 38.65 -6.46 -9.65
N SER A 529 39.21 -6.82 -8.49
CA SER A 529 39.71 -8.16 -8.16
C SER A 529 38.98 -8.74 -6.94
N TYR A 530 39.13 -10.04 -6.70
CA TYR A 530 38.60 -10.69 -5.48
C TYR A 530 39.09 -10.03 -4.18
N ARG A 531 40.28 -9.39 -4.18
CA ARG A 531 40.84 -8.66 -3.03
C ARG A 531 40.16 -7.30 -2.80
N SER A 532 39.53 -6.76 -3.83
CA SER A 532 38.79 -5.49 -3.78
C SER A 532 37.38 -5.68 -3.20
N LEU A 533 36.84 -6.91 -3.21
CA LEU A 533 35.50 -7.22 -2.72
C LEU A 533 35.49 -7.43 -1.19
N PRO A 534 34.46 -6.97 -0.47
CA PRO A 534 33.24 -6.35 -0.99
C PRO A 534 33.39 -4.83 -1.23
N ILE A 535 32.92 -4.35 -2.40
CA ILE A 535 32.81 -2.93 -2.73
C ILE A 535 31.41 -2.45 -2.33
N ARG A 536 31.31 -1.32 -1.62
CA ARG A 536 30.05 -0.82 -1.06
C ARG A 536 29.76 0.60 -1.54
N LEU A 537 29.00 0.75 -2.61
CA LEU A 537 28.65 2.07 -3.16
C LEU A 537 27.37 2.59 -2.52
N ALA A 538 27.39 3.83 -2.00
CA ALA A 538 26.25 4.49 -1.37
C ALA A 538 25.88 5.78 -2.13
N ASP A 539 24.60 6.04 -2.35
CA ASP A 539 24.15 7.16 -3.19
C ASP A 539 22.88 7.79 -2.62
N PHE A 540 23.04 8.98 -2.04
CA PHE A 540 21.95 9.81 -1.54
C PHE A 540 21.30 10.64 -2.67
N GLY A 541 21.32 10.15 -3.92
CA GLY A 541 20.76 10.81 -5.09
C GLY A 541 19.24 10.93 -5.05
N VAL A 542 18.72 11.91 -5.80
CA VAL A 542 17.28 12.17 -5.86
C VAL A 542 16.63 11.24 -6.87
N LEU A 543 15.62 10.51 -6.43
CA LEU A 543 14.86 9.54 -7.20
C LEU A 543 13.46 10.06 -7.52
N HIS A 544 12.93 9.64 -8.67
CA HIS A 544 11.62 10.05 -9.15
C HIS A 544 10.79 8.86 -9.64
N ARG A 545 9.57 8.70 -9.11
CA ARG A 545 8.59 7.71 -9.57
C ARG A 545 7.27 8.39 -9.89
N ASN A 546 6.66 8.09 -11.03
CA ASN A 546 5.40 8.65 -11.50
C ASN A 546 4.20 7.97 -10.82
N GLU A 547 4.14 8.07 -9.49
CA GLU A 547 3.03 7.57 -8.68
C GLU A 547 1.69 8.20 -9.13
N ILE A 548 0.61 7.41 -9.15
CA ILE A 548 -0.73 7.86 -9.51
C ILE A 548 -1.19 8.94 -8.52
N THR A 549 -1.72 10.07 -9.00
CA THR A 549 -2.03 11.24 -8.14
C THR A 549 -2.94 10.91 -6.95
N GLY A 550 -3.86 9.94 -7.09
CA GLY A 550 -4.76 9.48 -6.03
C GLY A 550 -4.10 8.65 -4.92
N SER A 551 -2.91 8.08 -5.15
CA SER A 551 -2.16 7.29 -4.15
C SER A 551 -1.21 8.15 -3.29
N LEU A 552 -0.99 9.41 -3.67
CA LEU A 552 -0.06 10.31 -2.99
C LEU A 552 -0.56 10.63 -1.57
N SER A 553 0.30 10.43 -0.57
CA SER A 553 -0.06 10.62 0.84
C SER A 553 1.10 11.25 1.61
N GLY A 554 1.05 12.58 1.76
CA GLY A 554 2.04 13.35 2.50
C GLY A 554 3.48 12.96 2.12
N LEU A 555 4.30 12.67 3.13
CA LEU A 555 5.67 12.19 2.97
C LEU A 555 5.78 10.65 2.83
N THR A 556 4.73 9.88 3.12
CA THR A 556 4.81 8.40 3.10
C THR A 556 4.78 7.81 1.68
N ARG A 557 4.09 8.47 0.75
CA ARG A 557 4.05 8.13 -0.69
C ARG A 557 4.13 9.40 -1.54
N VAL A 558 5.29 9.56 -2.20
CA VAL A 558 5.76 10.78 -2.88
C VAL A 558 6.32 10.45 -4.27
N ARG A 559 6.33 11.43 -5.17
CA ARG A 559 6.89 11.32 -6.53
C ARG A 559 8.38 11.61 -6.58
N ARG A 560 8.84 12.61 -5.82
CA ARG A 560 10.27 12.93 -5.60
C ARG A 560 10.65 12.45 -4.21
N PHE A 561 11.72 11.66 -4.12
CA PHE A 561 12.25 11.19 -2.84
C PHE A 561 13.76 11.03 -2.88
N GLN A 562 14.36 10.85 -1.72
CA GLN A 562 15.78 10.58 -1.55
C GLN A 562 15.91 9.36 -0.64
N GLN A 563 16.77 8.42 -1.00
CA GLN A 563 17.01 7.21 -0.22
C GLN A 563 18.41 7.20 0.38
N ASP A 564 18.58 6.44 1.45
CA ASP A 564 19.88 6.03 1.96
C ASP A 564 20.32 4.75 1.20
N ASP A 565 20.33 4.85 -0.13
CA ASP A 565 20.48 3.71 -1.04
C ASP A 565 21.94 3.25 -1.10
N ALA A 566 22.17 1.94 -1.07
CA ALA A 566 23.49 1.37 -1.24
C ALA A 566 23.48 -0.01 -1.91
N HIS A 567 24.50 -0.25 -2.71
CA HIS A 567 24.74 -1.48 -3.45
C HIS A 567 26.09 -2.07 -3.05
N ILE A 568 26.05 -3.28 -2.46
CA ILE A 568 27.24 -4.04 -2.09
C ILE A 568 27.53 -5.05 -3.20
N PHE A 569 28.66 -4.90 -3.88
CA PHE A 569 29.18 -5.90 -4.81
C PHE A 569 30.11 -6.83 -4.05
N CYS A 570 29.79 -8.12 -4.01
CA CYS A 570 30.52 -9.12 -3.22
C CYS A 570 30.61 -10.47 -3.96
N SER A 571 31.45 -11.39 -3.48
CA SER A 571 31.46 -12.78 -3.95
C SER A 571 30.38 -13.61 -3.23
N PHE A 572 30.03 -14.78 -3.77
CA PHE A 572 29.04 -15.69 -3.17
C PHE A 572 29.38 -16.05 -1.70
N GLU A 573 30.66 -16.31 -1.41
CA GLU A 573 31.17 -16.59 -0.04
C GLU A 573 30.95 -15.43 0.95
N GLN A 574 30.78 -14.20 0.47
CA GLN A 574 30.70 -12.99 1.29
C GLN A 574 29.25 -12.60 1.65
N ILE A 575 28.23 -13.16 0.99
CA ILE A 575 26.82 -12.75 1.11
C ILE A 575 26.35 -12.75 2.56
N THR A 576 26.42 -13.89 3.26
CA THR A 576 25.92 -14.05 4.63
C THR A 576 26.56 -13.02 5.57
N LYS A 577 27.87 -12.78 5.44
CA LYS A 577 28.60 -11.80 6.25
C LYS A 577 28.12 -10.37 6.00
N GLU A 578 27.92 -9.98 4.74
CA GLU A 578 27.48 -8.62 4.40
C GLU A 578 26.00 -8.37 4.72
N VAL A 579 25.15 -9.40 4.64
CA VAL A 579 23.77 -9.34 5.13
C VAL A 579 23.73 -9.17 6.65
N VAL A 580 24.51 -9.95 7.41
CA VAL A 580 24.61 -9.81 8.88
C VAL A 580 25.16 -8.43 9.29
N ASN A 581 26.20 -7.93 8.61
CA ASN A 581 26.72 -6.57 8.81
C ASN A 581 25.64 -5.49 8.58
N THR A 582 24.77 -5.70 7.59
CA THR A 582 23.67 -4.78 7.25
C THR A 582 22.52 -4.88 8.27
N LEU A 583 22.19 -6.08 8.75
CA LEU A 583 21.21 -6.29 9.82
C LEU A 583 21.64 -5.60 11.12
N HIS A 584 22.89 -5.78 11.58
CA HIS A 584 23.40 -5.09 12.78
C HIS A 584 23.40 -3.56 12.64
N PHE A 585 23.62 -3.03 11.43
CA PHE A 585 23.49 -1.61 11.18
C PHE A 585 22.03 -1.14 11.28
N LEU A 586 21.10 -1.90 10.72
CA LEU A 586 19.68 -1.61 10.82
C LEU A 586 19.20 -1.61 12.28
N PHE A 587 19.56 -2.63 13.06
CA PHE A 587 19.22 -2.71 14.49
C PHE A 587 19.71 -1.47 15.24
N PHE A 588 20.98 -1.10 15.09
CA PHE A 588 21.55 0.11 15.71
C PHE A 588 20.74 1.38 15.40
N VAL A 589 20.37 1.60 14.14
CA VAL A 589 19.61 2.80 13.74
C VAL A 589 18.18 2.75 14.30
N TYR A 590 17.53 1.59 14.35
CA TYR A 590 16.14 1.47 14.78
C TYR A 590 16.00 1.53 16.31
N ASP A 591 16.92 0.90 17.01
CA ASP A 591 17.02 0.93 18.48
C ASP A 591 17.31 2.36 18.98
N LEU A 592 18.14 3.15 18.26
CA LEU A 592 18.41 4.56 18.56
C LEU A 592 17.14 5.43 18.57
N PHE A 593 16.12 5.09 17.78
CA PHE A 593 14.83 5.77 17.76
C PHE A 593 13.75 5.07 18.60
N GLY A 594 14.06 3.94 19.25
CA GLY A 594 13.08 3.16 20.02
C GLY A 594 12.02 2.48 19.17
N PHE A 595 12.31 2.18 17.90
CA PHE A 595 11.38 1.48 17.02
C PHE A 595 11.29 -0.01 17.38
N LYS A 596 10.07 -0.55 17.34
CA LYS A 596 9.85 -2.00 17.29
C LYS A 596 9.80 -2.43 15.84
N TYR A 597 10.36 -3.60 15.51
CA TYR A 597 10.41 -4.10 14.15
C TYR A 597 10.18 -5.61 14.09
N GLU A 598 9.69 -6.08 12.94
CA GLU A 598 9.57 -7.50 12.58
C GLU A 598 10.32 -7.73 11.26
N LEU A 599 11.03 -8.85 11.17
CA LEU A 599 11.78 -9.27 9.99
C LEU A 599 10.96 -10.30 9.20
N PHE A 600 10.87 -10.12 7.87
CA PHE A 600 10.20 -11.05 6.97
C PHE A 600 11.17 -11.52 5.88
N LEU A 601 11.25 -12.84 5.66
CA LEU A 601 11.95 -13.42 4.53
C LEU A 601 10.96 -13.63 3.37
N SER A 602 11.11 -12.84 2.32
CA SER A 602 10.23 -12.83 1.15
C SER A 602 10.87 -13.63 0.01
N THR A 603 10.28 -14.79 -0.31
CA THR A 603 10.83 -15.83 -1.21
C THR A 603 10.32 -15.72 -2.66
N ARG A 604 10.85 -16.56 -3.56
CA ARG A 604 10.63 -16.57 -5.00
C ARG A 604 9.16 -16.41 -5.40
N PRO A 605 8.79 -15.32 -6.11
CA PRO A 605 7.44 -15.11 -6.61
C PRO A 605 7.11 -16.06 -7.76
N LYS A 606 5.82 -16.19 -8.11
CA LYS A 606 5.37 -17.00 -9.27
C LYS A 606 5.99 -16.54 -10.61
N LYS A 607 6.28 -15.24 -10.76
CA LYS A 607 6.96 -14.64 -11.91
C LYS A 607 8.38 -14.21 -11.49
N PHE A 608 9.38 -15.05 -11.77
CA PHE A 608 10.78 -14.77 -11.46
C PHE A 608 11.66 -14.92 -12.70
N ILE A 609 12.89 -14.38 -12.65
CA ILE A 609 13.93 -14.57 -13.67
C ILE A 609 15.18 -15.23 -13.05
N GLY A 610 15.91 -16.00 -13.86
CA GLY A 610 17.12 -16.71 -13.44
C GLY A 610 16.90 -18.16 -13.00
N ASN A 611 17.99 -18.87 -12.75
CA ASN A 611 17.99 -20.30 -12.45
C ASN A 611 17.44 -20.61 -11.05
N ILE A 612 16.66 -21.69 -10.96
CA ILE A 612 16.06 -22.18 -9.71
C ILE A 612 17.13 -22.44 -8.64
N SER A 613 18.26 -23.04 -9.01
CA SER A 613 19.39 -23.30 -8.09
C SER A 613 20.01 -22.03 -7.50
N THR A 614 20.12 -20.95 -8.27
CA THR A 614 20.59 -19.64 -7.78
C THR A 614 19.61 -19.05 -6.78
N TRP A 615 18.31 -19.19 -7.04
CA TRP A 615 17.24 -18.76 -6.13
C TRP A 615 17.23 -19.55 -4.82
N ASP A 616 17.31 -20.88 -4.89
CA ASP A 616 17.32 -21.73 -3.70
C ASP A 616 18.55 -21.43 -2.81
N PHE A 617 19.72 -21.21 -3.42
CA PHE A 617 20.92 -20.74 -2.73
C PHE A 617 20.75 -19.35 -2.10
N ALA A 618 20.10 -18.42 -2.81
CA ALA A 618 19.87 -17.06 -2.33
C ALA A 618 18.92 -17.01 -1.12
N GLU A 619 17.83 -17.78 -1.18
CA GLU A 619 16.87 -17.91 -0.09
C GLU A 619 17.53 -18.55 1.13
N GLN A 620 18.30 -19.63 0.93
CA GLN A 620 19.04 -20.28 2.01
C GLN A 620 20.08 -19.33 2.63
N SER A 621 20.81 -18.54 1.82
CA SER A 621 21.79 -17.55 2.29
C SER A 621 21.15 -16.46 3.18
N LEU A 622 19.98 -15.94 2.79
CA LEU A 622 19.24 -14.98 3.61
C LEU A 622 18.67 -15.61 4.88
N LYS A 623 18.16 -16.84 4.79
CA LYS A 623 17.65 -17.63 5.92
C LYS A 623 18.73 -17.92 6.95
N ASP A 624 19.93 -18.29 6.51
CA ASP A 624 21.08 -18.55 7.40
C ASP A 624 21.60 -17.26 8.04
N ALA A 625 21.63 -16.15 7.30
CA ALA A 625 21.93 -14.83 7.87
C ALA A 625 20.90 -14.43 8.96
N LEU A 626 19.61 -14.64 8.70
CA LEU A 626 18.52 -14.40 9.68
C LEU A 626 18.62 -15.32 10.89
N ASN A 627 18.92 -16.60 10.72
CA ASN A 627 19.10 -17.55 11.82
C ASN A 627 20.36 -17.28 12.66
N SER A 628 21.38 -16.63 12.07
CA SER A 628 22.61 -16.27 12.77
C SER A 628 22.46 -15.04 13.70
N VAL A 629 21.42 -14.22 13.49
CA VAL A 629 21.07 -13.11 14.39
C VAL A 629 19.98 -13.56 15.36
N ASN A 630 20.10 -13.18 16.64
CA ASN A 630 19.18 -13.60 17.68
C ASN A 630 17.87 -12.76 17.68
N VAL A 631 17.15 -12.76 16.55
CA VAL A 631 15.93 -11.98 16.30
C VAL A 631 14.91 -12.86 15.58
N GLU A 632 13.67 -12.89 16.08
CA GLU A 632 12.58 -13.64 15.44
C GLU A 632 12.23 -13.06 14.06
N TRP A 633 12.01 -13.94 13.09
CA TRP A 633 11.63 -13.60 11.72
C TRP A 633 10.48 -14.49 11.23
N LYS A 634 9.75 -14.02 10.21
CA LYS A 634 8.60 -14.70 9.62
C LYS A 634 8.81 -14.96 8.13
N LEU A 635 8.25 -16.04 7.60
CA LEU A 635 8.28 -16.32 6.17
C LEU A 635 7.13 -15.58 5.46
N ASN A 636 7.42 -14.98 4.30
CA ASN A 636 6.44 -14.33 3.43
C ASN A 636 6.53 -14.95 2.03
N GLU A 637 5.85 -16.08 1.85
CA GLU A 637 6.03 -16.91 0.65
C GLU A 637 5.59 -16.20 -0.63
N GLY A 638 6.50 -16.10 -1.59
CA GLY A 638 6.21 -15.56 -2.93
C GLY A 638 6.19 -14.03 -3.05
N ASP A 639 6.56 -13.27 -2.02
CA ASP A 639 6.64 -11.80 -2.06
C ASP A 639 8.04 -11.25 -2.44
N GLY A 640 8.99 -12.12 -2.80
CA GLY A 640 10.29 -11.71 -3.34
C GLY A 640 10.14 -10.90 -4.64
N ALA A 641 11.11 -10.05 -4.97
CA ALA A 641 11.05 -9.34 -6.25
C ALA A 641 11.44 -10.27 -7.40
N PHE A 642 11.07 -9.95 -8.64
CA PHE A 642 11.30 -10.82 -9.80
C PHE A 642 12.76 -11.26 -10.04
N TYR A 643 13.76 -10.55 -9.49
CA TYR A 643 15.20 -10.79 -9.68
C TYR A 643 15.94 -11.39 -8.46
N GLY A 644 15.28 -11.53 -7.30
CA GLY A 644 15.87 -12.18 -6.13
C GLY A 644 15.08 -11.98 -4.83
N PRO A 645 15.37 -12.81 -3.80
CA PRO A 645 14.69 -12.77 -2.52
C PRO A 645 15.13 -11.55 -1.69
N LYS A 646 14.31 -11.17 -0.71
CA LYS A 646 14.54 -10.01 0.15
C LYS A 646 14.19 -10.27 1.60
N ILE A 647 14.91 -9.60 2.50
CA ILE A 647 14.52 -9.39 3.89
C ILE A 647 13.79 -8.04 3.94
N ASP A 648 12.51 -8.08 4.28
CA ASP A 648 11.70 -6.88 4.53
C ASP A 648 11.63 -6.58 6.02
N ILE A 649 11.74 -5.30 6.37
CA ILE A 649 11.65 -4.87 7.76
C ILE A 649 10.43 -3.97 7.95
N LEU A 650 9.46 -4.50 8.72
CA LEU A 650 8.26 -3.78 9.11
C LEU A 650 8.49 -3.10 10.46
N VAL A 651 8.57 -1.77 10.46
CA VAL A 651 8.64 -0.93 11.65
C VAL A 651 7.24 -0.67 12.18
N ARG A 652 7.06 -0.82 13.50
CA ARG A 652 5.83 -0.43 14.21
C ARG A 652 6.02 0.93 14.87
N ASP A 653 5.11 1.86 14.59
CA ASP A 653 5.10 3.17 15.26
C ASP A 653 4.60 3.07 16.72
N SER A 654 4.59 4.20 17.42
CA SER A 654 4.13 4.27 18.83
C SER A 654 2.64 3.97 19.05
N ILE A 655 1.86 3.77 17.97
CA ILE A 655 0.47 3.31 18.00
C ILE A 655 0.30 1.99 17.21
N ASN A 656 1.38 1.20 17.11
CA ASN A 656 1.42 -0.13 16.49
C ASN A 656 1.03 -0.19 14.99
N ARG A 657 1.01 0.92 14.24
CA ARG A 657 0.87 0.86 12.78
C ARG A 657 2.17 0.38 12.15
N THR A 658 2.06 -0.55 11.20
CA THR A 658 3.19 -1.14 10.48
C THR A 658 3.57 -0.31 9.26
N HIS A 659 4.87 -0.13 9.06
CA HIS A 659 5.46 0.59 7.93
C HIS A 659 6.67 -0.18 7.39
N GLN A 660 6.69 -0.49 6.09
CA GLN A 660 7.89 -1.03 5.45
C GLN A 660 8.92 0.10 5.26
N CYS A 661 10.09 -0.06 5.90
CA CYS A 661 11.19 0.89 5.88
C CYS A 661 12.43 0.31 5.22
N GLY A 662 13.21 -0.44 6.00
CA GLY A 662 14.44 -1.07 5.53
C GLY A 662 14.16 -2.29 4.65
N THR A 663 15.11 -2.58 3.78
CA THR A 663 15.12 -3.78 2.96
C THR A 663 16.56 -4.22 2.70
N ILE A 664 16.78 -5.53 2.60
CA ILE A 664 18.05 -6.13 2.19
C ILE A 664 17.71 -7.18 1.13
N GLN A 665 18.21 -7.02 -0.08
CA GLN A 665 17.77 -7.78 -1.25
C GLN A 665 18.96 -8.27 -2.06
N LEU A 666 18.92 -9.53 -2.50
CA LEU A 666 19.94 -10.10 -3.37
C LEU A 666 19.54 -9.94 -4.84
N ASP A 667 20.52 -9.63 -5.70
CA ASP A 667 20.36 -9.57 -7.15
C ASP A 667 21.55 -10.25 -7.84
N PHE A 668 21.22 -11.29 -8.62
CA PHE A 668 22.15 -12.07 -9.44
C PHE A 668 22.00 -11.75 -10.94
N GLN A 669 20.99 -10.95 -11.29
CA GLN A 669 20.51 -10.67 -12.64
C GLN A 669 21.12 -9.40 -13.22
N LEU A 670 21.24 -8.32 -12.45
CA LEU A 670 21.96 -7.11 -12.87
C LEU A 670 23.43 -7.40 -13.21
N PRO A 671 24.19 -8.19 -12.44
CA PRO A 671 25.53 -8.65 -12.83
C PRO A 671 25.60 -9.31 -14.21
N ILE A 672 24.64 -10.18 -14.54
CA ILE A 672 24.57 -10.84 -15.84
C ILE A 672 24.21 -9.81 -16.93
N ARG A 673 23.13 -9.04 -16.74
CA ARG A 673 22.60 -8.08 -17.71
C ARG A 673 23.57 -6.96 -18.09
N PHE A 674 24.40 -6.50 -17.15
CA PHE A 674 25.45 -5.51 -17.41
C PHE A 674 26.78 -6.14 -17.83
N ASN A 675 26.88 -7.48 -17.81
CA ASN A 675 28.12 -8.25 -17.92
C ASN A 675 29.21 -7.74 -16.95
N LEU A 676 28.87 -7.67 -15.66
CA LEU A 676 29.81 -7.34 -14.58
C LEU A 676 30.68 -8.56 -14.26
N GLN A 677 31.96 -8.32 -14.02
CA GLN A 677 32.99 -9.34 -13.80
C GLN A 677 34.07 -8.80 -12.86
N TYR A 678 34.73 -9.66 -12.08
CA TYR A 678 35.93 -9.32 -11.30
C TYR A 678 37.01 -10.40 -11.49
N LYS A 679 38.30 -10.02 -11.39
CA LYS A 679 39.43 -10.97 -11.47
C LYS A 679 39.42 -11.91 -10.28
N ASN A 680 39.30 -13.22 -10.52
CA ASN A 680 39.24 -14.23 -9.48
C ASN A 680 40.64 -14.60 -8.94
N LYS A 681 40.73 -15.60 -8.05
CA LYS A 681 42.02 -16.01 -7.44
C LYS A 681 43.00 -16.56 -8.47
N ASP A 682 42.49 -17.20 -9.51
CA ASP A 682 43.27 -17.96 -10.50
C ASP A 682 43.75 -17.08 -11.67
N PHE A 683 43.22 -15.86 -11.80
CA PHE A 683 43.61 -14.90 -12.83
C PHE A 683 45.14 -14.74 -12.98
N GLY A 684 45.87 -14.62 -11.87
CA GLY A 684 47.33 -14.47 -11.90
C GLY A 684 48.11 -15.76 -12.19
N VAL A 685 47.51 -16.94 -11.93
CA VAL A 685 48.12 -18.23 -12.28
C VAL A 685 48.02 -18.46 -13.80
N LEU A 686 46.96 -17.95 -14.41
CA LEU A 686 46.70 -18.06 -15.84
C LEU A 686 47.54 -17.09 -16.70
N GLU A 687 48.00 -15.96 -16.15
CA GLU A 687 48.98 -15.10 -16.82
C GLU A 687 50.36 -15.79 -16.85
N ASP A 688 50.82 -16.34 -15.72
CA ASP A 688 52.05 -17.14 -15.62
C ASP A 688 52.10 -18.34 -16.60
N ASP A 689 50.98 -19.06 -16.77
CA ASP A 689 50.90 -20.22 -17.68
C ASP A 689 50.81 -19.82 -19.17
N ASN A 690 50.32 -18.62 -19.47
CA ASN A 690 50.34 -18.07 -20.83
C ASN A 690 51.74 -17.54 -21.16
N GLU A 691 52.42 -16.84 -20.25
CA GLU A 691 53.81 -16.39 -20.46
C GLU A 691 54.77 -17.57 -20.60
N LYS A 692 54.57 -18.67 -19.84
CA LYS A 692 55.33 -19.92 -20.02
C LYS A 692 55.06 -20.59 -21.36
N LYS A 693 53.85 -20.48 -21.91
CA LYS A 693 53.53 -20.98 -23.26
C LYS A 693 54.14 -20.11 -24.35
N GLU A 694 54.01 -18.79 -24.28
CA GLU A 694 54.65 -17.89 -25.25
C GLU A 694 56.19 -18.04 -25.23
N HIS A 695 56.81 -18.25 -24.06
CA HIS A 695 58.24 -18.59 -23.99
C HIS A 695 58.57 -19.98 -24.57
N ALA A 696 57.75 -21.01 -24.34
CA ALA A 696 57.96 -22.33 -24.93
C ALA A 696 57.75 -22.38 -26.46
N ASP A 697 56.82 -21.58 -26.97
CA ASP A 697 56.53 -21.45 -28.41
C ASP A 697 57.57 -20.58 -29.14
N LEU A 698 58.25 -19.67 -28.43
CA LEU A 698 59.38 -18.88 -28.97
C LEU A 698 60.71 -19.64 -29.00
N GLU A 699 60.93 -20.63 -28.13
CA GLU A 699 62.17 -21.42 -28.11
C GLU A 699 62.21 -22.59 -29.12
N ASN A 700 61.07 -22.99 -29.70
CA ASN A 700 60.98 -24.09 -30.69
C ASN A 700 60.69 -23.64 -32.13
N GLY A 701 61.04 -22.40 -32.49
CA GLY A 701 60.72 -21.78 -33.79
C GLY A 701 61.91 -21.32 -34.62
N SER A 702 62.90 -22.17 -34.92
CA SER A 702 64.07 -21.77 -35.73
C SER A 702 64.67 -22.90 -36.58
N THR A 703 64.07 -23.21 -37.74
CA THR A 703 64.76 -23.53 -39.02
C THR A 703 63.77 -23.77 -40.17
N GLY A 704 64.11 -23.34 -41.39
CA GLY A 704 63.57 -23.90 -42.65
C GLY A 704 62.34 -23.18 -43.23
N GLY A 705 62.52 -22.54 -44.39
CA GLY A 705 61.41 -22.02 -45.21
C GLY A 705 61.07 -22.95 -46.38
N GLY A 706 59.96 -22.67 -47.08
CA GLY A 706 59.54 -23.40 -48.27
C GLY A 706 58.06 -23.20 -48.60
N GLU A 707 57.70 -23.21 -49.88
CA GLU A 707 56.36 -22.85 -50.36
C GLU A 707 55.39 -24.05 -50.49
N THR A 708 54.10 -23.71 -50.68
CA THR A 708 53.06 -24.42 -51.45
C THR A 708 52.25 -25.61 -50.88
N LYS A 709 50.92 -25.40 -51.02
CA LYS A 709 49.85 -26.33 -51.46
C LYS A 709 49.16 -27.28 -50.47
N LYS A 710 47.88 -27.48 -50.80
CA LYS A 710 46.90 -28.41 -50.22
C LYS A 710 47.27 -29.86 -50.57
N ASP A 711 46.94 -30.84 -49.72
CA ASP A 711 45.74 -31.68 -49.92
C ASP A 711 45.46 -32.62 -48.74
N TYR A 712 44.34 -33.35 -48.84
CA TYR A 712 43.75 -34.25 -47.84
C TYR A 712 44.52 -35.59 -47.69
N GLY A 713 44.46 -36.24 -46.52
CA GLY A 713 45.00 -37.60 -46.36
C GLY A 713 44.84 -38.25 -44.98
N TYR A 714 43.95 -39.24 -44.91
CA TYR A 714 43.50 -40.10 -43.81
C TYR A 714 44.56 -41.09 -43.25
N ASP A 715 44.33 -41.53 -41.99
CA ASP A 715 44.53 -42.89 -41.41
C ASP A 715 45.75 -43.28 -40.53
N GLY A 716 45.45 -44.16 -39.56
CA GLY A 716 46.36 -45.01 -38.75
C GLY A 716 47.17 -44.32 -37.63
N GLY A 717 47.28 -44.83 -36.40
CA GLY A 717 46.74 -46.05 -35.79
C GLY A 717 47.75 -46.67 -34.80
N ASN A 718 47.26 -47.16 -33.64
CA ASN A 718 47.94 -48.01 -32.63
C ASN A 718 49.09 -47.38 -31.80
N ASP A 719 49.42 -47.83 -30.58
CA ASP A 719 48.69 -48.52 -29.48
C ASP A 719 49.63 -48.63 -28.24
N ASN A 720 49.07 -48.82 -27.03
CA ASN A 720 49.72 -49.31 -25.78
C ASN A 720 50.77 -48.37 -25.13
N ASP A 721 51.09 -48.35 -23.82
CA ASP A 721 50.62 -48.98 -22.56
C ASP A 721 51.23 -48.12 -21.39
N ASP A 722 50.87 -48.12 -20.09
CA ASP A 722 49.94 -48.87 -19.21
C ASP A 722 49.48 -47.90 -18.05
N GLY A 723 48.83 -48.41 -17.00
CA GLY A 723 48.27 -47.74 -15.81
C GLY A 723 49.17 -46.86 -14.92
N ASN A 724 48.66 -46.26 -13.84
CA ASN A 724 47.62 -46.80 -12.96
C ASN A 724 47.11 -45.81 -11.87
N HIS A 725 45.85 -45.98 -11.46
CA HIS A 725 45.17 -45.63 -10.19
C HIS A 725 45.00 -44.18 -9.62
N ASN A 726 43.70 -43.83 -9.49
CA ASN A 726 42.99 -43.30 -8.29
C ASN A 726 43.28 -41.87 -7.76
N SER A 727 42.32 -41.09 -7.24
CA SER A 727 40.84 -41.16 -7.25
C SER A 727 40.25 -39.91 -6.54
N ALA A 728 39.30 -39.19 -7.16
CA ALA A 728 38.24 -38.41 -6.48
C ALA A 728 37.25 -37.87 -7.53
N ALA A 729 35.94 -37.95 -7.27
CA ALA A 729 34.91 -37.75 -8.30
C ALA A 729 34.50 -36.29 -8.50
N ASN A 730 34.58 -35.80 -9.74
CA ASN A 730 33.74 -34.71 -10.24
C ASN A 730 32.43 -35.30 -10.78
N LEU A 731 31.30 -34.70 -10.41
CA LEU A 731 29.99 -35.02 -10.98
C LEU A 731 29.76 -34.14 -12.22
N GLU A 732 30.10 -34.69 -13.39
CA GLU A 732 29.72 -34.09 -14.68
C GLU A 732 28.21 -34.26 -14.93
N CYS A 733 27.54 -33.20 -15.35
CA CYS A 733 26.14 -33.25 -15.74
C CYS A 733 26.03 -33.44 -17.25
N GLY A 734 25.29 -34.47 -17.69
CA GLY A 734 25.32 -34.95 -19.07
C GLY A 734 24.64 -34.04 -20.09
N ASN A 735 25.20 -34.01 -21.30
CA ASN A 735 24.63 -33.31 -22.45
C ASN A 735 23.26 -33.87 -22.86
N TYR A 736 22.24 -33.00 -22.92
CA TYR A 736 21.03 -33.24 -23.72
C TYR A 736 20.76 -32.03 -24.63
N SER A 737 20.74 -32.28 -25.93
CA SER A 737 20.60 -31.27 -26.98
C SER A 737 19.13 -30.97 -27.30
N GLY A 738 18.73 -29.68 -27.30
CA GLY A 738 17.47 -29.27 -27.93
C GLY A 738 16.81 -28.01 -27.37
N GLY A 739 17.36 -26.82 -27.68
CA GLY A 739 16.70 -25.54 -27.38
C GLY A 739 17.70 -24.38 -27.43
N VAL A 740 17.44 -23.37 -28.27
CA VAL A 740 18.36 -22.23 -28.44
C VAL A 740 18.07 -21.14 -27.41
N GLU A 741 18.74 -21.23 -26.26
CA GLU A 741 19.10 -20.07 -25.44
C GLU A 741 20.63 -19.94 -25.47
N SER A 742 21.14 -18.75 -25.80
CA SER A 742 22.59 -18.48 -25.74
C SER A 742 23.06 -18.49 -24.28
N SER A 743 24.05 -19.32 -23.95
CA SER A 743 24.42 -19.53 -22.55
C SER A 743 24.97 -18.25 -21.90
N SER A 744 24.67 -18.03 -20.63
CA SER A 744 25.16 -16.86 -19.86
C SER A 744 26.67 -16.86 -19.61
N ASP A 745 27.31 -17.99 -19.88
CA ASP A 745 28.70 -18.29 -19.58
C ASP A 745 29.62 -17.92 -20.74
N ASP A 746 29.11 -17.89 -21.99
CA ASP A 746 29.82 -17.46 -23.20
C ASP A 746 30.37 -16.01 -23.13
N LEU A 747 29.91 -15.21 -22.16
CA LEU A 747 30.35 -13.84 -21.94
C LEU A 747 31.37 -13.65 -20.81
N LEU A 748 31.67 -14.70 -20.03
CA LEU A 748 32.59 -14.64 -18.88
C LEU A 748 34.04 -14.83 -19.35
N LYS A 749 34.94 -13.92 -18.96
CA LYS A 749 36.37 -14.05 -19.33
C LYS A 749 37.04 -15.12 -18.46
N LYS A 750 37.99 -15.87 -19.04
CA LYS A 750 38.82 -16.82 -18.28
C LYS A 750 39.54 -16.10 -17.13
N GLY A 751 39.47 -16.65 -15.91
CA GLY A 751 40.01 -16.01 -14.70
C GLY A 751 39.15 -14.88 -14.12
N PHE A 752 37.88 -14.75 -14.54
CA PHE A 752 36.93 -13.82 -13.94
C PHE A 752 35.69 -14.55 -13.43
N ASP A 753 35.13 -14.06 -12.33
CA ASP A 753 33.81 -14.48 -11.84
C ASP A 753 32.82 -13.30 -11.92
N ARG A 754 31.52 -13.56 -11.69
CA ARG A 754 30.49 -12.53 -11.55
C ARG A 754 30.29 -12.13 -10.08
N PRO A 755 30.20 -10.83 -9.75
CA PRO A 755 29.80 -10.39 -8.41
C PRO A 755 28.30 -10.64 -8.19
N VAL A 756 27.89 -10.71 -6.93
CA VAL A 756 26.50 -10.63 -6.49
C VAL A 756 26.25 -9.23 -5.92
N ILE A 757 25.07 -8.66 -6.16
CA ILE A 757 24.68 -7.35 -5.63
C ILE A 757 23.74 -7.56 -4.44
N ILE A 758 24.05 -6.91 -3.32
CA ILE A 758 23.11 -6.70 -2.21
C ILE A 758 22.61 -5.26 -2.31
N HIS A 759 21.34 -5.10 -2.69
CA HIS A 759 20.62 -3.83 -2.61
C HIS A 759 20.16 -3.64 -1.17
N ARG A 760 20.42 -2.49 -0.56
CA ARG A 760 19.89 -2.22 0.77
C ARG A 760 19.58 -0.75 1.02
N ALA A 761 18.63 -0.51 1.92
CA ALA A 761 18.35 0.79 2.52
C ALA A 761 18.02 0.58 4.01
N ILE A 762 18.49 1.46 4.89
CA ILE A 762 18.22 1.36 6.33
C ILE A 762 17.02 2.22 6.70
N LEU A 763 16.99 3.48 6.26
CA LEU A 763 15.86 4.38 6.47
C LEU A 763 14.72 4.13 5.47
N GLY A 764 15.08 3.69 4.25
CA GLY A 764 14.18 3.64 3.11
C GLY A 764 14.25 4.95 2.34
N SER A 765 13.15 5.69 2.20
CA SER A 765 13.21 7.10 1.80
C SER A 765 13.25 8.01 3.02
N VAL A 766 14.07 9.06 2.96
CA VAL A 766 14.22 10.04 4.04
C VAL A 766 12.89 10.76 4.29
N GLU A 767 12.10 11.03 3.24
CA GLU A 767 10.72 11.53 3.35
C GLU A 767 9.86 10.60 4.23
N ARG A 768 9.77 9.31 3.89
CA ARG A 768 8.93 8.34 4.61
C ARG A 768 9.43 8.15 6.04
N PHE A 769 10.74 8.07 6.25
CA PHE A 769 11.33 7.92 7.58
C PHE A 769 11.03 9.13 8.47
N VAL A 770 11.12 10.36 7.94
CA VAL A 770 10.70 11.58 8.66
C VAL A 770 9.20 11.56 8.98
N ALA A 771 8.35 11.06 8.07
CA ALA A 771 6.92 10.90 8.33
C ALA A 771 6.66 10.01 9.56
N ILE A 772 7.31 8.84 9.59
CA ILE A 772 7.18 7.83 10.65
C ILE A 772 7.76 8.35 11.96
N LEU A 773 8.92 9.03 11.94
CA LEU A 773 9.50 9.69 13.10
C LEU A 773 8.56 10.75 13.71
N ILE A 774 7.92 11.58 12.88
CA ILE A 774 6.98 12.60 13.35
C ILE A 774 5.76 11.93 14.01
N GLU A 775 5.24 10.86 13.43
CA GLU A 775 4.06 10.15 13.95
C GLU A 775 4.38 9.37 15.24
N HIS A 776 5.52 8.68 15.28
CA HIS A 776 6.04 7.97 16.44
C HIS A 776 6.27 8.93 17.63
N THR A 777 6.94 10.07 17.39
CA THR A 777 7.24 11.05 18.45
C THR A 777 6.12 12.06 18.71
N ALA A 778 5.04 12.07 17.92
CA ALA A 778 4.06 13.18 17.88
C ALA A 778 4.71 14.57 17.66
N GLY A 779 5.85 14.61 16.96
CA GLY A 779 6.69 15.81 16.76
C GLY A 779 7.67 16.13 17.90
N LYS A 780 7.73 15.33 18.98
CA LYS A 780 8.73 15.45 20.07
C LYS A 780 10.07 14.84 19.68
N LEU A 781 10.74 15.39 18.68
CA LEU A 781 12.01 14.86 18.19
C LEU A 781 13.11 14.84 19.27
N PRO A 782 14.04 13.86 19.23
CA PRO A 782 15.18 13.81 20.14
C PRO A 782 16.15 14.98 19.88
N PHE A 783 16.91 15.39 20.90
CA PHE A 783 17.72 16.62 20.86
C PHE A 783 18.66 16.70 19.65
N TRP A 784 19.40 15.64 19.34
CA TRP A 784 20.35 15.63 18.23
C TRP A 784 19.70 15.93 16.88
N LEU A 785 18.49 15.41 16.65
CA LEU A 785 17.74 15.54 15.40
C LEU A 785 16.86 16.80 15.36
N SER A 786 16.40 17.28 16.51
CA SER A 786 15.48 18.41 16.62
C SER A 786 16.02 19.68 15.93
N PRO A 787 15.19 20.42 15.17
CA PRO A 787 15.54 21.73 14.64
C PRO A 787 15.30 22.86 15.65
N ARG A 788 14.93 22.52 16.88
CA ARG A 788 14.54 23.40 17.99
C ARG A 788 15.16 22.88 19.29
N GLN A 789 16.49 22.88 19.33
CA GLN A 789 17.27 22.32 20.44
C GLN A 789 17.09 23.14 21.71
N ALA A 790 17.19 24.47 21.62
CA ALA A 790 16.91 25.35 22.75
C ALA A 790 16.27 26.68 22.33
N ILE A 791 15.66 27.39 23.28
CA ILE A 791 15.23 28.78 23.10
C ILE A 791 15.58 29.62 24.32
N VAL A 792 16.20 30.78 24.11
CA VAL A 792 16.57 31.72 25.17
C VAL A 792 15.47 32.74 25.42
N LEU A 793 15.00 32.83 26.67
CA LEU A 793 13.89 33.65 27.12
C LEU A 793 14.34 34.66 28.20
N PRO A 794 14.56 35.94 27.87
CA PRO A 794 14.79 36.97 28.88
C PRO A 794 13.53 37.25 29.71
N VAL A 795 13.71 37.38 31.02
CA VAL A 795 12.63 37.70 31.98
C VAL A 795 12.09 39.13 31.79
N SER A 796 12.94 40.06 31.32
CA SER A 796 12.57 41.43 30.95
C SER A 796 13.56 41.99 29.93
N ASP A 797 13.20 43.09 29.25
CA ASP A 797 14.03 43.67 28.18
C ASP A 797 15.43 44.10 28.63
N LYS A 798 15.61 44.37 29.92
CA LYS A 798 16.93 44.67 30.52
C LYS A 798 17.95 43.56 30.26
N PHE A 799 17.49 42.31 30.15
CA PHE A 799 18.33 41.13 29.99
C PHE A 799 18.47 40.68 28.52
N ASN A 800 17.89 41.41 27.55
CA ASN A 800 17.94 41.05 26.12
C ASN A 800 19.39 40.92 25.62
N LYS A 801 20.32 41.78 26.06
CA LYS A 801 21.75 41.66 25.72
C LYS A 801 22.38 40.34 26.20
N TYR A 802 22.02 39.88 27.40
CA TYR A 802 22.52 38.63 27.94
C TYR A 802 21.87 37.41 27.25
N ALA A 803 20.59 37.51 26.91
CA ALA A 803 19.91 36.49 26.10
C ALA A 803 20.58 36.32 24.72
N TYR A 804 20.97 37.42 24.05
CA TYR A 804 21.74 37.35 22.81
C TYR A 804 23.15 36.76 23.03
N TYR A 805 23.87 37.12 24.09
CA TYR A 805 25.17 36.49 24.41
C TYR A 805 25.08 34.96 24.58
N VAL A 806 24.06 34.47 25.30
CA VAL A 806 23.81 33.03 25.45
C VAL A 806 23.45 32.38 24.11
N TYR A 807 22.56 33.01 23.33
CA TYR A 807 22.18 32.54 22.00
C TYR A 807 23.39 32.47 21.05
N GLU A 808 24.21 33.52 20.96
CA GLU A 808 25.40 33.57 20.10
C GLU A 808 26.42 32.51 20.53
N THR A 809 26.64 32.34 21.85
CA THR A 809 27.55 31.31 22.36
C THR A 809 27.11 29.90 21.95
N LEU A 810 25.81 29.59 22.02
CA LEU A 810 25.28 28.29 21.61
C LEU A 810 25.26 28.12 20.08
N ASN A 811 24.84 29.13 19.33
CA ASN A 811 24.81 29.13 17.87
C ASN A 811 26.22 28.98 17.27
N ASN A 812 27.23 29.63 17.87
CA ASN A 812 28.64 29.49 17.47
C ASN A 812 29.24 28.11 17.83
N ASN A 813 28.55 27.31 18.64
CA ASN A 813 28.83 25.89 18.85
C ASN A 813 27.94 24.97 17.96
N PHE A 814 27.32 25.52 16.91
CA PHE A 814 26.48 24.84 15.92
C PHE A 814 25.17 24.22 16.47
N PHE A 815 24.63 24.74 17.58
CA PHE A 815 23.32 24.33 18.10
C PHE A 815 22.16 25.10 17.45
N ASP A 816 21.04 24.41 17.25
CA ASP A 816 19.78 24.98 16.76
C ASP A 816 19.03 25.70 17.87
N VAL A 817 19.45 26.93 18.14
CA VAL A 817 18.89 27.77 19.22
C VAL A 817 18.14 28.97 18.65
N ASP A 818 16.99 29.32 19.25
CA ASP A 818 16.24 30.55 18.98
C ASP A 818 16.35 31.51 20.19
N VAL A 819 15.94 32.77 20.03
CA VAL A 819 15.80 33.74 21.13
C VAL A 819 14.49 34.54 20.98
N ASP A 820 13.74 34.73 22.06
CA ASP A 820 12.46 35.47 22.06
C ASP A 820 12.52 36.71 22.96
N THR A 821 12.89 37.84 22.34
CA THR A 821 12.90 39.18 22.93
C THR A 821 11.58 39.93 22.78
N SER A 822 10.48 39.25 22.44
CA SER A 822 9.17 39.91 22.29
C SER A 822 8.64 40.50 23.60
N MET A 823 7.71 41.45 23.51
CA MET A 823 6.99 42.07 24.63
C MET A 823 5.98 41.12 25.33
N ASN A 824 6.00 39.83 25.00
CA ASN A 824 5.14 38.83 25.63
C ASN A 824 5.56 38.57 27.09
N THR A 825 4.59 38.22 27.95
CA THR A 825 4.91 37.77 29.31
C THR A 825 5.73 36.47 29.27
N LEU A 826 6.65 36.27 30.23
CA LEU A 826 7.50 35.08 30.28
C LEU A 826 6.71 33.76 30.20
N ASN A 827 5.58 33.66 30.92
CA ASN A 827 4.70 32.50 30.86
C ASN A 827 4.10 32.25 29.46
N LYS A 828 3.80 33.32 28.70
CA LYS A 828 3.35 33.20 27.30
C LYS A 828 4.50 32.72 26.41
N LYS A 829 5.71 33.27 26.54
CA LYS A 829 6.90 32.81 25.81
C LYS A 829 7.19 31.32 26.06
N ILE A 830 7.17 30.90 27.33
CA ILE A 830 7.33 29.49 27.73
C ILE A 830 6.25 28.61 27.08
N ARG A 831 4.98 29.02 27.13
CA ARG A 831 3.87 28.27 26.50
C ARG A 831 4.04 28.16 24.98
N GLU A 832 4.47 29.23 24.31
CA GLU A 832 4.73 29.21 22.87
C GLU A 832 5.92 28.30 22.51
N ALA A 833 6.99 28.30 23.31
CA ALA A 833 8.12 27.39 23.17
C ALA A 833 7.71 25.92 23.37
N GLN A 834 6.91 25.62 24.40
CA GLN A 834 6.35 24.28 24.65
C GLN A 834 5.47 23.82 23.48
N LEU A 835 4.58 24.69 22.96
CA LEU A 835 3.75 24.37 21.80
C LEU A 835 4.58 24.12 20.54
N LYS A 836 5.70 24.83 20.38
CA LYS A 836 6.71 24.63 19.31
C LYS A 836 7.61 23.41 19.51
N GLN A 837 7.50 22.68 20.63
CA GLN A 837 8.27 21.48 21.00
C GLN A 837 9.79 21.67 21.09
N PHE A 838 10.25 22.85 21.55
CA PHE A 838 11.68 23.01 21.92
C PHE A 838 12.09 21.97 22.96
N ASN A 839 13.28 21.37 22.83
CA ASN A 839 13.78 20.40 23.81
C ASN A 839 14.15 21.08 25.13
N PHE A 840 14.80 22.25 25.08
CA PHE A 840 15.14 23.04 26.26
C PHE A 840 14.66 24.49 26.17
N ILE A 841 14.23 25.03 27.31
CA ILE A 841 13.89 26.44 27.46
C ILE A 841 14.89 27.05 28.46
N LEU A 842 15.64 28.05 28.02
CA LEU A 842 16.73 28.70 28.77
C LEU A 842 16.24 30.07 29.24
N VAL A 843 15.88 30.20 30.51
CA VAL A 843 15.41 31.45 31.10
C VAL A 843 16.58 32.24 31.66
N VAL A 844 16.62 33.55 31.38
CA VAL A 844 17.68 34.45 31.87
C VAL A 844 17.13 35.74 32.49
N GLY A 845 17.53 36.00 33.73
CA GLY A 845 17.24 37.22 34.47
C GLY A 845 18.49 37.87 35.08
N GLU A 846 18.30 38.62 36.17
CA GLU A 846 19.36 39.34 36.87
C GLU A 846 20.38 38.40 37.52
N LYS A 847 19.90 37.30 38.12
CA LYS A 847 20.75 36.29 38.76
C LYS A 847 21.61 35.56 37.72
N GLU A 848 21.00 35.16 36.61
CA GLU A 848 21.69 34.51 35.48
C GLU A 848 22.78 35.39 34.89
N LEU A 849 22.48 36.67 34.62
CA LEU A 849 23.47 37.65 34.14
C LEU A 849 24.64 37.82 35.13
N THR A 850 24.36 37.98 36.42
CA THR A 850 25.39 38.24 37.44
C THR A 850 26.26 37.02 37.77
N THR A 851 25.75 35.81 37.59
CA THR A 851 26.50 34.56 37.82
C THR A 851 27.03 33.89 36.55
N ASN A 852 26.75 34.46 35.39
CA ASN A 852 26.98 33.88 34.07
C ASN A 852 26.41 32.45 33.91
N THR A 853 25.14 32.28 34.29
CA THR A 853 24.40 31.01 34.25
C THR A 853 23.12 31.11 33.44
N VAL A 854 22.48 29.97 33.19
CA VAL A 854 21.14 29.88 32.59
C VAL A 854 20.25 28.96 33.43
N THR A 855 18.99 29.34 33.63
CA THR A 855 17.99 28.45 34.24
C THR A 855 17.34 27.62 33.14
N VAL A 856 17.62 26.31 33.12
CA VAL A 856 17.19 25.36 32.10
C VAL A 856 15.92 24.65 32.53
N ARG A 857 14.98 24.52 31.59
CA ARG A 857 13.76 23.72 31.72
C ARG A 857 13.69 22.69 30.60
N ASP A 858 13.50 21.43 30.96
CA ASP A 858 13.32 20.34 30.00
C ASP A 858 11.88 20.29 29.46
N ARG A 859 11.71 19.88 28.21
CA ARG A 859 10.41 19.59 27.58
C ARG A 859 9.72 18.39 28.21
N ASP A 860 10.50 17.38 28.57
CA ASP A 860 10.01 16.07 28.97
C ASP A 860 9.98 15.90 30.50
N ASP A 861 10.70 16.75 31.24
CA ASP A 861 10.46 17.03 32.68
C ASP A 861 10.35 18.54 32.98
N PRO A 862 9.16 19.16 32.79
CA PRO A 862 8.96 20.61 32.96
C PRO A 862 9.03 21.14 34.41
N ASN A 863 9.05 20.23 35.39
CA ASN A 863 9.06 20.53 36.82
C ASN A 863 10.50 20.64 37.37
N ASN A 864 11.42 19.90 36.76
CA ASN A 864 12.84 19.88 37.12
C ASN A 864 13.58 21.04 36.44
N GLN A 865 13.71 22.15 37.18
CA GLN A 865 14.47 23.31 36.74
C GLN A 865 15.89 23.25 37.30
N GLN A 866 16.88 23.41 36.45
CA GLN A 866 18.29 23.26 36.81
C GLN A 866 19.09 24.47 36.31
N VAL A 867 20.04 24.93 37.12
CA VAL A 867 20.92 26.05 36.76
C VAL A 867 22.25 25.50 36.27
N TYR A 868 22.69 25.93 35.09
CA TYR A 868 23.97 25.55 34.49
C TYR A 868 24.80 26.80 34.19
N SER A 869 26.13 26.73 34.26
CA SER A 869 26.95 27.78 33.65
C SER A 869 26.81 27.74 32.12
N VAL A 870 27.12 28.84 31.44
CA VAL A 870 27.10 28.88 29.96
C VAL A 870 28.06 27.86 29.33
N ASN A 871 29.14 27.49 30.02
CA ASN A 871 30.06 26.43 29.57
C ASN A 871 29.48 25.02 29.80
N ASP A 872 28.86 24.78 30.96
CA ASP A 872 28.31 23.44 31.28
C ASP A 872 27.14 23.07 30.36
N ILE A 873 26.30 24.05 29.99
CA ILE A 873 25.20 23.80 29.05
C ILE A 873 25.70 23.52 27.63
N VAL A 874 26.81 24.15 27.19
CA VAL A 874 27.47 23.83 25.93
C VAL A 874 28.01 22.40 25.94
N ASN A 875 28.66 21.97 27.03
CA ASN A 875 29.19 20.62 27.16
C ASN A 875 28.06 19.58 27.19
N LYS A 876 27.04 19.79 28.03
CA LYS A 876 25.83 18.95 28.08
C LYS A 876 25.20 18.77 26.69
N PHE A 877 25.08 19.85 25.92
CA PHE A 877 24.51 19.78 24.58
C PHE A 877 25.44 19.06 23.57
N LYS A 878 26.77 19.15 23.71
CA LYS A 878 27.71 18.37 22.89
C LYS A 878 27.56 16.87 23.13
N ASP A 879 27.51 16.46 24.39
CA ASP A 879 27.30 15.05 24.76
C ASP A 879 25.99 14.50 24.16
N MET A 880 24.93 15.31 24.15
CA MET A 880 23.63 14.95 23.55
C MET A 880 23.62 14.91 22.00
N LEU A 881 24.71 15.27 21.32
CA LEU A 881 24.88 15.04 19.87
C LEU A 881 25.62 13.73 19.55
N GLU A 882 26.26 13.06 20.52
CA GLU A 882 27.04 11.83 20.31
C GLU A 882 26.15 10.58 20.20
N VAL A 883 25.47 10.43 19.06
CA VAL A 883 24.53 9.32 18.79
C VAL A 883 25.01 8.30 17.77
N ASN A 884 26.32 8.17 17.58
CA ASN A 884 26.92 7.34 16.54
C ASN A 884 27.30 5.94 17.07
N SER A 885 27.42 4.94 16.20
CA SER A 885 27.66 3.54 16.64
C SER A 885 29.03 3.29 17.26
N CYS A 886 29.96 4.22 17.08
CA CYS A 886 31.19 4.28 17.86
C CYS A 886 31.55 5.75 18.15
N LYS A 887 32.42 5.96 19.15
CA LYS A 887 32.93 7.30 19.46
C LYS A 887 33.86 7.79 18.35
N PHE A 888 33.68 9.04 17.94
CA PHE A 888 34.56 9.70 16.97
C PHE A 888 35.85 10.18 17.64
N ASN A 889 36.92 10.31 16.86
CA ASN A 889 38.22 10.83 17.30
C ASN A 889 38.91 10.05 18.44
N GLN A 890 38.44 8.84 18.77
CA GLN A 890 39.18 7.94 19.67
C GLN A 890 40.30 7.24 18.90
N ILE A 891 41.55 7.59 19.23
CA ILE A 891 42.72 6.84 18.78
C ILE A 891 42.80 5.59 19.68
N ILE A 892 42.45 4.44 19.13
CA ILE A 892 42.79 3.14 19.73
C ILE A 892 44.29 2.95 19.48
N PRO A 893 45.14 2.84 20.51
CA PRO A 893 46.56 2.57 20.31
C PRO A 893 46.74 1.23 19.57
N PHE A 894 47.74 1.17 18.68
CA PHE A 894 48.17 -0.10 18.10
C PHE A 894 48.66 -1.01 19.25
N GLN A 895 48.07 -2.20 19.36
CA GLN A 895 48.44 -3.24 20.31
C GLN A 895 49.35 -4.26 19.63
#